data_AF-A0A951ZHP5-F1
#
_entry.id   AF-A0A951ZHP5-F1
#
_cell.length_a   1.000
_cell.length_b   1.000
_cell.length_c   1.000
_cell.angle_alpha   90.00
_cell.angle_beta   90.00
_cell.angle_gamma   90.00
#
_symmetry.space_group_name_H-M   'P 1'
#
loop_
_entity.id
_entity.type
_entity.pdbx_description
1 polymer ?
#
loop_
_entity_poly.entity_id
_entity_poly.type
_entity_poly.pdbx_seq_one_letter_code
_entity_poly.pdbx_strand_id
1 'polypeptide(L)'
;MRKLPLAAALALSACYQPSRLVDPTRFAPPETPGIGAPDPSQAGTFAVRRLYYGSGTDKRRVEYRDSVTLRTGVVNGSPFLKGADPKLLKERWNYWGFDAKRLPVNGRVWYPDGPGPFPLVLIVHGNHNMRQYSDPGYAYLGELLASRGYILASVDENFLNGNLRMENDARGWMLLQHLVAWRRFNADSASPLHNKIDFSRIALMGHSRGGEAIAVAAAFNRLPRYPDDARVVFNFGFDIRTLVAIAPVDGQYRPADQGTPLTDVNYLVLHGAHDSDVSTFMGQRQFQRVRFTADGAWRKSAIYIYRANHGQFNTVWGSSNVGPELGVLLQKRNLLSGDEQRQAGKVFISAFLDLTLRGASAYEPLFRDARRGGSWLPRTIYLTRYEDASTRRLASFEEDVNVATGSLPGVRIVGAGLSAWRELGLTMRSRGSTAYENHVVRLGWSKPSAGAPAARYQVSWSDSTASTLDLTTSASLVFEAEAESEKPRALAAADTAPAAGPMPKTSRFGWITKWARRGRADSTSASKPDSARRTSDSTTAATKSEQSPKKAAASKDSVRVLDFTVELETADGATARVPLSELAPLPPPLTIRLYKWARAERRFGASTRDYDQVLTRYAIPLGDLERRVPGFSAAKLRAVRFVFDRTEAGSVLIDGVGVERAP
;
A
#
# COMPACT_ATOMS: atom_id res chain seq x y z
N MET A 1 23.83 -34.82 -35.82
CA MET A 1 22.66 -33.94 -35.60
C MET A 1 22.43 -33.73 -34.10
N ARG A 2 22.59 -32.48 -33.66
CA ARG A 2 21.99 -31.75 -32.52
C ARG A 2 22.02 -32.35 -31.08
N LYS A 3 23.19 -32.28 -30.44
CA LYS A 3 23.35 -32.09 -28.98
C LYS A 3 23.04 -30.63 -28.56
N LEU A 4 21.89 -30.07 -28.97
CA LEU A 4 21.52 -28.67 -28.68
C LEU A 4 20.46 -28.40 -27.58
N PRO A 5 19.73 -29.38 -26.98
CA PRO A 5 18.68 -29.01 -26.01
C PRO A 5 19.21 -28.79 -24.57
N LEU A 6 20.30 -29.45 -24.16
CA LEU A 6 20.77 -29.39 -22.77
C LEU A 6 21.56 -28.10 -22.46
N ALA A 7 22.41 -27.66 -23.41
CA ALA A 7 23.16 -26.40 -23.27
C ALA A 7 22.24 -25.16 -23.32
N ALA A 8 21.18 -25.20 -24.13
CA ALA A 8 20.17 -24.14 -24.18
C ALA A 8 19.33 -24.08 -22.88
N ALA A 9 18.97 -25.23 -22.31
CA ALA A 9 18.27 -25.31 -21.03
C ALA A 9 19.14 -24.85 -19.84
N LEU A 10 20.43 -25.19 -19.83
CA LEU A 10 21.41 -24.72 -18.85
C LEU A 10 21.74 -23.22 -19.01
N ALA A 11 21.77 -22.68 -20.23
CA ALA A 11 21.92 -21.25 -20.47
C ALA A 11 20.67 -20.45 -20.06
N LEU A 12 19.47 -21.02 -20.25
CA LEU A 12 18.21 -20.41 -19.82
C LEU A 12 18.03 -20.42 -18.28
N SER A 13 18.55 -21.44 -17.58
CA SER A 13 18.55 -21.48 -16.11
C SER A 13 19.63 -20.57 -15.51
N ALA A 14 20.81 -20.44 -16.14
CA ALA A 14 21.86 -19.51 -15.74
C ALA A 14 21.48 -18.02 -15.90
N CYS A 15 20.42 -17.71 -16.67
CA CYS A 15 19.90 -16.36 -16.84
C CYS A 15 18.67 -16.03 -15.95
N TYR A 16 18.17 -17.00 -15.18
CA TYR A 16 17.05 -16.81 -14.26
C TYR A 16 17.53 -16.01 -13.04
N GLN A 17 16.86 -14.89 -12.74
CA GLN A 17 17.31 -14.05 -11.63
C GLN A 17 16.95 -14.71 -10.29
N PRO A 18 17.89 -14.79 -9.32
CA PRO A 18 17.54 -15.21 -7.98
C PRO A 18 16.60 -14.19 -7.33
N SER A 19 15.53 -14.67 -6.70
CA SER A 19 14.64 -13.86 -5.87
C SER A 19 15.42 -13.31 -4.69
N ARG A 20 15.51 -11.99 -4.53
CA ARG A 20 16.16 -11.34 -3.38
C ARG A 20 15.11 -10.75 -2.45
N LEU A 21 14.20 -11.57 -1.93
CA LEU A 21 13.19 -11.01 -1.02
C LEU A 21 13.80 -10.75 0.36
N VAL A 22 13.25 -9.75 1.04
CA VAL A 22 13.48 -9.56 2.46
C VAL A 22 12.63 -10.57 3.23
N ASP A 23 13.26 -11.29 4.16
CA ASP A 23 12.58 -12.24 5.05
C ASP A 23 11.72 -11.47 6.07
N PRO A 24 10.38 -11.62 6.06
CA PRO A 24 9.51 -10.92 6.99
C PRO A 24 9.72 -11.34 8.46
N THR A 25 10.33 -12.50 8.75
CA THR A 25 10.52 -12.97 10.13
C THR A 25 11.47 -12.08 10.94
N ARG A 26 12.42 -11.41 10.26
CA ARG A 26 13.45 -10.57 10.90
C ARG A 26 12.98 -9.18 11.29
N PHE A 27 11.83 -8.76 10.76
CA PHE A 27 11.24 -7.44 10.98
C PHE A 27 9.91 -7.55 11.75
N ALA A 28 9.67 -8.72 12.34
CA ALA A 28 8.60 -8.91 13.31
C ALA A 28 9.02 -8.27 14.65
N PRO A 29 8.17 -7.45 15.27
CA PRO A 29 8.42 -6.88 16.58
C PRO A 29 8.40 -7.99 17.66
N PRO A 30 9.10 -7.80 18.79
CA PRO A 30 9.19 -8.81 19.86
C PRO A 30 7.82 -9.22 20.40
N GLU A 31 6.94 -8.23 20.62
CA GLU A 31 5.52 -8.40 20.94
C GLU A 31 4.76 -7.17 20.43
N THR A 32 3.56 -7.34 19.90
CA THR A 32 2.68 -6.21 19.54
C THR A 32 1.29 -6.53 20.03
N PRO A 33 0.77 -5.78 21.03
CA PRO A 33 -0.59 -5.99 21.50
C PRO A 33 -1.56 -5.94 20.33
N GLY A 34 -2.38 -6.98 20.22
CA GLY A 34 -3.41 -7.09 19.19
C GLY A 34 -4.47 -6.00 19.32
N ILE A 35 -5.30 -5.90 18.31
CA ILE A 35 -6.41 -4.95 18.30
C ILE A 35 -7.58 -5.52 19.09
N GLY A 36 -8.10 -4.75 20.05
CA GLY A 36 -9.27 -5.10 20.86
C GLY A 36 -10.61 -4.98 20.12
N ALA A 37 -10.68 -5.45 18.88
CA ALA A 37 -11.88 -5.45 18.04
C ALA A 37 -11.98 -6.76 17.24
N PRO A 38 -13.16 -7.15 16.75
CA PRO A 38 -13.31 -8.33 15.89
C PRO A 38 -12.52 -8.19 14.59
N ASP A 39 -12.06 -9.32 14.02
CA ASP A 39 -11.41 -9.34 12.71
C ASP A 39 -12.34 -8.71 11.65
N PRO A 40 -11.93 -7.59 11.04
CA PRO A 40 -12.79 -6.81 10.15
C PRO A 40 -12.98 -7.51 8.79
N SER A 41 -12.21 -8.56 8.50
CA SER A 41 -12.34 -9.38 7.29
C SER A 41 -13.41 -10.47 7.38
N GLN A 42 -14.02 -10.65 8.55
CA GLN A 42 -15.11 -11.59 8.79
C GLN A 42 -16.44 -10.98 8.38
N ALA A 43 -17.35 -11.86 7.91
CA ALA A 43 -18.71 -11.49 7.59
C ALA A 43 -19.41 -10.89 8.81
N GLY A 44 -20.27 -9.90 8.57
CA GLY A 44 -21.13 -9.33 9.61
C GLY A 44 -22.42 -10.14 9.80
N THR A 45 -23.38 -9.55 10.50
CA THR A 45 -24.62 -10.22 10.92
C THR A 45 -25.78 -10.06 9.93
N PHE A 46 -25.70 -9.15 8.95
CA PHE A 46 -26.77 -8.93 8.00
C PHE A 46 -26.76 -9.99 6.89
N ALA A 47 -27.95 -10.48 6.52
CA ALA A 47 -28.11 -11.16 5.24
C ALA A 47 -27.86 -10.17 4.09
N VAL A 48 -27.32 -10.67 2.97
CA VAL A 48 -26.92 -9.82 1.84
C VAL A 48 -27.93 -9.95 0.70
N ARG A 49 -28.49 -8.83 0.26
CA ARG A 49 -29.29 -8.72 -0.96
C ARG A 49 -28.47 -8.14 -2.10
N ARG A 50 -28.91 -8.41 -3.34
CA ARG A 50 -28.22 -7.98 -4.57
C ARG A 50 -29.22 -7.40 -5.56
N LEU A 51 -28.78 -6.41 -6.33
CA LEU A 51 -29.53 -5.89 -7.47
C LEU A 51 -28.59 -5.28 -8.51
N TYR A 52 -29.14 -5.01 -9.69
CA TYR A 52 -28.47 -4.22 -10.73
C TYR A 52 -29.27 -2.94 -10.99
N TYR A 53 -28.56 -1.84 -11.23
CA TYR A 53 -29.14 -0.63 -11.82
C TYR A 53 -28.46 -0.33 -13.15
N GLY A 54 -29.19 0.28 -14.08
CA GLY A 54 -28.65 0.57 -15.40
C GLY A 54 -29.67 1.03 -16.43
N SER A 55 -29.20 1.27 -17.66
CA SER A 55 -30.04 1.77 -18.76
C SER A 55 -31.17 0.82 -19.15
N GLY A 56 -30.99 -0.50 -18.96
CA GLY A 56 -31.92 -1.52 -19.43
C GLY A 56 -31.91 -1.70 -20.95
N THR A 57 -30.90 -1.18 -21.64
CA THR A 57 -30.74 -1.25 -23.09
C THR A 57 -29.31 -1.62 -23.52
N ASP A 58 -28.50 -2.13 -22.59
CA ASP A 58 -27.09 -2.41 -22.86
C ASP A 58 -26.93 -3.55 -23.90
N LYS A 59 -26.13 -3.31 -24.94
CA LYS A 59 -25.92 -4.27 -26.04
C LYS A 59 -24.99 -5.43 -25.66
N ARG A 60 -24.09 -5.22 -24.70
CA ARG A 60 -22.96 -6.11 -24.38
C ARG A 60 -23.08 -6.74 -23.00
N ARG A 61 -23.88 -6.15 -22.11
CA ARG A 61 -24.03 -6.51 -20.70
C ARG A 61 -25.46 -6.97 -20.45
N VAL A 62 -25.68 -8.27 -20.40
CA VAL A 62 -27.03 -8.84 -20.18
C VAL A 62 -27.62 -8.42 -18.84
N GLU A 63 -26.78 -8.22 -17.81
CA GLU A 63 -27.23 -7.78 -16.49
C GLU A 63 -27.81 -6.36 -16.51
N TYR A 64 -27.26 -5.49 -17.37
CA TYR A 64 -27.73 -4.10 -17.55
C TYR A 64 -28.76 -3.95 -18.67
N ARG A 65 -29.17 -5.06 -19.30
CA ARG A 65 -30.25 -5.13 -20.28
C ARG A 65 -31.51 -5.77 -19.68
N ASP A 66 -31.34 -6.96 -19.10
CA ASP A 66 -32.44 -7.85 -18.74
C ASP A 66 -32.65 -7.96 -17.22
N SER A 67 -31.63 -7.68 -16.41
CA SER A 67 -31.66 -7.91 -14.95
C SER A 67 -31.70 -6.63 -14.11
N VAL A 68 -31.98 -5.49 -14.75
CA VAL A 68 -32.03 -4.18 -14.09
C VAL A 68 -33.25 -4.09 -13.18
N THR A 69 -33.03 -3.95 -11.88
CA THR A 69 -34.06 -3.66 -10.88
C THR A 69 -34.41 -2.17 -10.86
N LEU A 70 -33.39 -1.31 -11.01
CA LEU A 70 -33.53 0.14 -10.97
C LEU A 70 -33.05 0.76 -12.28
N ARG A 71 -33.96 1.31 -13.08
CA ARG A 71 -33.61 1.93 -14.37
C ARG A 71 -32.95 3.30 -14.15
N THR A 72 -31.89 3.56 -14.91
CA THR A 72 -31.22 4.85 -14.96
C THR A 72 -31.35 5.49 -16.33
N GLY A 73 -31.30 6.82 -16.35
CA GLY A 73 -31.05 7.57 -17.58
C GLY A 73 -29.59 7.48 -18.01
N VAL A 74 -29.29 8.09 -19.16
CA VAL A 74 -27.92 8.29 -19.64
C VAL A 74 -27.44 9.71 -19.34
N VAL A 75 -26.12 9.91 -19.33
CA VAL A 75 -25.49 11.21 -19.06
C VAL A 75 -24.57 11.64 -20.21
N ASN A 76 -24.47 12.94 -20.44
CA ASN A 76 -23.63 13.50 -21.50
C ASN A 76 -22.21 13.79 -21.00
N GLY A 77 -21.30 12.87 -21.24
CA GLY A 77 -19.88 12.98 -20.89
C GLY A 77 -19.01 13.63 -21.97
N SER A 78 -19.59 14.16 -23.05
CA SER A 78 -18.82 14.78 -24.15
C SER A 78 -17.79 15.82 -23.70
N PRO A 79 -18.06 16.70 -22.70
CA PRO A 79 -17.08 17.67 -22.24
C PRO A 79 -15.78 17.07 -21.70
N PHE A 80 -15.85 15.88 -21.09
CA PHE A 80 -14.74 15.19 -20.42
C PHE A 80 -13.94 14.27 -21.36
N LEU A 81 -14.38 14.13 -22.61
CA LEU A 81 -13.74 13.25 -23.60
C LEU A 81 -13.22 14.02 -24.82
N LYS A 82 -13.16 15.35 -24.75
CA LYS A 82 -12.69 16.19 -25.87
C LYS A 82 -11.22 15.95 -26.23
N GLY A 83 -10.38 15.66 -25.23
CA GLY A 83 -8.95 15.40 -25.44
C GLY A 83 -8.64 13.97 -25.91
N ALA A 84 -9.62 13.07 -25.91
CA ALA A 84 -9.41 11.69 -26.30
C ALA A 84 -9.38 11.51 -27.82
N ASP A 85 -8.63 10.51 -28.30
CA ASP A 85 -8.46 10.23 -29.73
C ASP A 85 -9.82 9.93 -30.41
N PRO A 86 -10.23 10.71 -31.43
CA PRO A 86 -11.52 10.54 -32.08
C PRO A 86 -11.72 9.18 -32.79
N LYS A 87 -10.66 8.58 -33.33
CA LYS A 87 -10.74 7.26 -33.98
C LYS A 87 -10.99 6.17 -32.94
N LEU A 88 -10.25 6.21 -31.83
CA LEU A 88 -10.45 5.28 -30.72
C LEU A 88 -11.84 5.41 -30.09
N LEU A 89 -12.35 6.63 -29.98
CA LEU A 89 -13.72 6.89 -29.54
C LEU A 89 -14.74 6.28 -30.53
N LYS A 90 -14.59 6.51 -31.83
CA LYS A 90 -15.50 5.97 -32.85
C LYS A 90 -15.56 4.43 -32.82
N GLU A 91 -14.41 3.75 -32.78
CA GLU A 91 -14.35 2.29 -32.70
C GLU A 91 -15.04 1.75 -31.44
N ARG A 92 -14.81 2.42 -30.32
CA ARG A 92 -15.40 2.11 -29.02
C ARG A 92 -16.92 2.27 -29.02
N TRP A 93 -17.42 3.38 -29.53
CA TRP A 93 -18.86 3.64 -29.62
C TRP A 93 -19.58 2.67 -30.55
N ASN A 94 -18.94 2.26 -31.65
CA ASN A 94 -19.45 1.19 -32.51
C ASN A 94 -19.55 -0.15 -31.75
N TYR A 95 -18.55 -0.47 -30.93
CA TYR A 95 -18.59 -1.68 -30.12
C TYR A 95 -19.71 -1.63 -29.08
N TRP A 96 -19.80 -0.55 -28.29
CA TRP A 96 -20.74 -0.45 -27.17
C TRP A 96 -22.19 -0.15 -27.60
N GLY A 97 -22.39 0.53 -28.72
CA GLY A 97 -23.71 0.89 -29.22
C GLY A 97 -24.27 2.21 -28.66
N PHE A 98 -23.42 3.03 -28.03
CA PHE A 98 -23.72 4.38 -27.56
C PHE A 98 -22.48 5.27 -27.71
N ASP A 99 -22.64 6.59 -27.59
CA ASP A 99 -21.56 7.57 -27.67
C ASP A 99 -21.42 8.39 -26.37
N ALA A 100 -20.48 9.34 -26.38
CA ALA A 100 -20.20 10.22 -25.25
C ALA A 100 -21.40 11.08 -24.80
N LYS A 101 -22.44 11.25 -25.63
CA LYS A 101 -23.65 11.99 -25.25
C LYS A 101 -24.62 11.16 -24.41
N ARG A 102 -24.44 9.84 -24.42
CA ARG A 102 -25.37 8.86 -23.84
C ARG A 102 -24.64 7.80 -23.03
N LEU A 103 -23.71 8.21 -22.16
CA LEU A 103 -23.00 7.28 -21.29
C LEU A 103 -23.97 6.64 -20.28
N PRO A 104 -23.96 5.30 -20.13
CA PRO A 104 -24.86 4.63 -19.21
C PRO A 104 -24.39 4.75 -17.76
N VAL A 105 -25.34 4.90 -16.83
CA VAL A 105 -25.09 4.89 -15.39
C VAL A 105 -25.43 3.50 -14.87
N ASN A 106 -24.51 2.54 -15.05
CA ASN A 106 -24.69 1.12 -14.74
C ASN A 106 -23.91 0.69 -13.49
N GLY A 107 -24.48 -0.19 -12.68
CA GLY A 107 -23.76 -0.76 -11.53
C GLY A 107 -24.43 -1.96 -10.90
N ARG A 108 -23.60 -2.76 -10.22
CA ARG A 108 -24.01 -3.94 -9.44
C ARG A 108 -23.93 -3.63 -7.95
N VAL A 109 -24.92 -4.06 -7.20
CA VAL A 109 -25.11 -3.64 -5.80
C VAL A 109 -25.20 -4.83 -4.87
N TRP A 110 -24.54 -4.71 -3.72
CA TRP A 110 -24.74 -5.55 -2.55
C TRP A 110 -25.17 -4.65 -1.39
N TYR A 111 -26.24 -5.03 -0.69
CA TYR A 111 -26.77 -4.23 0.41
C TYR A 111 -27.31 -5.10 1.55
N PRO A 112 -27.36 -4.57 2.78
CA PRO A 112 -27.82 -5.33 3.93
C PRO A 112 -29.34 -5.52 3.88
N ASP A 113 -29.81 -6.71 4.22
CA ASP A 113 -31.22 -6.96 4.51
C ASP A 113 -31.56 -6.41 5.91
N GLY A 114 -31.91 -5.13 5.95
CA GLY A 114 -32.27 -4.45 7.18
C GLY A 114 -32.89 -3.08 6.91
N PRO A 115 -33.42 -2.40 7.95
CA PRO A 115 -34.13 -1.14 7.79
C PRO A 115 -33.23 0.00 7.27
N GLY A 116 -31.94 0.00 7.61
CA GLY A 116 -31.05 1.14 7.34
C GLY A 116 -31.32 2.31 8.28
N PRO A 117 -30.81 3.52 7.98
CA PRO A 117 -29.96 3.84 6.83
C PRO A 117 -28.53 3.31 7.00
N PHE A 118 -27.88 2.99 5.89
CA PHE A 118 -26.52 2.43 5.83
C PHE A 118 -25.57 3.37 5.08
N PRO A 119 -24.28 3.43 5.45
CA PRO A 119 -23.27 4.14 4.66
C PRO A 119 -23.18 3.60 3.22
N LEU A 120 -22.93 4.50 2.26
CA LEU A 120 -22.82 4.16 0.84
C LEU A 120 -21.35 4.13 0.39
N VAL A 121 -20.98 3.05 -0.29
CA VAL A 121 -19.65 2.86 -0.86
C VAL A 121 -19.77 2.63 -2.37
N LEU A 122 -19.18 3.48 -3.18
CA LEU A 122 -19.01 3.22 -4.62
C LEU A 122 -17.59 2.73 -4.88
N ILE A 123 -17.41 1.69 -5.69
CA ILE A 123 -16.10 1.24 -6.17
C ILE A 123 -16.03 1.30 -7.70
N VAL A 124 -15.00 1.95 -8.22
CA VAL A 124 -14.69 2.02 -9.65
C VAL A 124 -13.42 1.22 -9.97
N HIS A 125 -13.48 0.46 -11.06
CA HIS A 125 -12.34 -0.32 -11.51
C HIS A 125 -11.33 0.53 -12.29
N GLY A 126 -10.15 -0.04 -12.50
CA GLY A 126 -9.08 0.55 -13.29
C GLY A 126 -9.20 0.31 -14.78
N ASN A 127 -8.13 0.71 -15.48
CA ASN A 127 -7.97 0.42 -16.89
C ASN A 127 -7.75 -1.09 -17.10
N HIS A 128 -8.48 -1.66 -18.05
CA HIS A 128 -8.27 -3.04 -18.48
C HIS A 128 -8.63 -3.19 -19.96
N ASN A 129 -8.74 -4.40 -20.49
CA ASN A 129 -9.43 -4.60 -21.77
C ASN A 129 -10.92 -4.26 -21.61
N MET A 130 -11.46 -3.33 -22.41
CA MET A 130 -12.87 -2.94 -22.36
C MET A 130 -13.86 -4.09 -22.60
N ARG A 131 -13.40 -5.19 -23.21
CA ARG A 131 -14.21 -6.40 -23.46
C ARG A 131 -14.13 -7.43 -22.33
N GLN A 132 -13.33 -7.17 -21.29
CA GLN A 132 -13.21 -8.01 -20.10
C GLN A 132 -13.65 -7.20 -18.88
N TYR A 133 -14.87 -7.47 -18.43
CA TYR A 133 -15.56 -6.64 -17.47
C TYR A 133 -14.92 -6.72 -16.08
N SER A 134 -14.52 -5.56 -15.56
CA SER A 134 -13.75 -5.49 -14.31
C SER A 134 -14.61 -5.34 -13.05
N ASP A 135 -15.83 -4.80 -13.19
CA ASP A 135 -16.77 -4.56 -12.10
C ASP A 135 -17.18 -5.81 -11.28
N PRO A 136 -17.30 -7.04 -11.84
CA PRO A 136 -17.66 -8.22 -11.04
C PRO A 136 -16.55 -8.64 -10.07
N GLY A 137 -15.31 -8.21 -10.31
CA GLY A 137 -14.14 -8.66 -9.57
C GLY A 137 -14.07 -8.20 -8.10
N TYR A 138 -14.98 -7.33 -7.69
CA TYR A 138 -15.11 -6.82 -6.32
C TYR A 138 -16.28 -7.45 -5.55
N ALA A 139 -16.91 -8.50 -6.09
CA ALA A 139 -18.05 -9.15 -5.43
C ALA A 139 -17.74 -9.59 -3.99
N TYR A 140 -16.54 -10.07 -3.71
CA TYR A 140 -16.12 -10.46 -2.37
C TYR A 140 -16.12 -9.28 -1.37
N LEU A 141 -15.79 -8.06 -1.81
CA LEU A 141 -15.90 -6.85 -0.99
C LEU A 141 -17.36 -6.44 -0.85
N GLY A 142 -18.15 -6.55 -1.91
CA GLY A 142 -19.58 -6.28 -1.87
C GLY A 142 -20.32 -7.15 -0.85
N GLU A 143 -20.07 -8.45 -0.87
CA GLU A 143 -20.64 -9.40 0.10
C GLU A 143 -20.16 -9.12 1.53
N LEU A 144 -18.85 -8.91 1.74
CA LEU A 144 -18.30 -8.58 3.04
C LEU A 144 -18.94 -7.31 3.61
N LEU A 145 -18.87 -6.21 2.87
CA LEU A 145 -19.31 -4.90 3.36
C LEU A 145 -20.83 -4.87 3.54
N ALA A 146 -21.61 -5.50 2.66
CA ALA A 146 -23.05 -5.65 2.85
C ALA A 146 -23.42 -6.44 4.10
N SER A 147 -22.76 -7.57 4.36
CA SER A 147 -23.00 -8.35 5.58
C SER A 147 -22.66 -7.55 6.85
N ARG A 148 -21.72 -6.60 6.73
CA ARG A 148 -21.29 -5.69 7.80
C ARG A 148 -22.14 -4.42 7.90
N GLY A 149 -23.17 -4.23 7.09
CA GLY A 149 -24.09 -3.08 7.16
C GLY A 149 -23.69 -1.87 6.28
N TYR A 150 -22.98 -2.08 5.19
CA TYR A 150 -22.70 -1.06 4.16
C TYR A 150 -23.48 -1.36 2.89
N ILE A 151 -23.82 -0.34 2.12
CA ILE A 151 -24.26 -0.55 0.74
C ILE A 151 -23.03 -0.38 -0.15
N LEU A 152 -22.68 -1.40 -0.94
CA LEU A 152 -21.61 -1.30 -1.93
C LEU A 152 -22.16 -1.39 -3.35
N ALA A 153 -21.76 -0.44 -4.19
CA ALA A 153 -21.98 -0.48 -5.63
C ALA A 153 -20.65 -0.57 -6.38
N SER A 154 -20.47 -1.61 -7.19
CA SER A 154 -19.37 -1.66 -8.17
C SER A 154 -19.87 -1.09 -9.49
N VAL A 155 -19.32 0.05 -9.89
CA VAL A 155 -19.80 0.82 -11.06
C VAL A 155 -19.14 0.30 -12.35
N ASP A 156 -19.90 0.33 -13.44
CA ASP A 156 -19.42 -0.08 -14.76
C ASP A 156 -18.91 1.12 -15.56
N GLU A 157 -17.59 1.20 -15.70
CA GLU A 157 -16.92 2.14 -16.59
C GLU A 157 -16.06 1.41 -17.63
N ASN A 158 -16.39 0.17 -17.98
CA ASN A 158 -15.60 -0.61 -18.94
C ASN A 158 -15.57 0.08 -20.32
N PHE A 159 -16.55 0.92 -20.63
CA PHE A 159 -16.54 1.73 -21.84
C PHE A 159 -15.42 2.78 -21.87
N LEU A 160 -14.78 3.12 -20.75
CA LEU A 160 -13.62 4.03 -20.71
C LEU A 160 -12.27 3.29 -20.74
N ASN A 161 -12.27 1.95 -20.68
CA ASN A 161 -11.06 1.12 -20.58
C ASN A 161 -10.31 0.93 -21.91
N GLY A 162 -9.04 0.51 -21.83
CA GLY A 162 -8.21 0.06 -22.95
C GLY A 162 -7.11 1.05 -23.31
N ASN A 163 -6.98 1.34 -24.60
CA ASN A 163 -6.00 2.27 -25.13
C ASN A 163 -6.46 3.74 -25.08
N LEU A 164 -7.64 4.03 -24.51
CA LEU A 164 -8.12 5.39 -24.33
C LEU A 164 -7.21 6.17 -23.36
N ARG A 165 -6.97 7.44 -23.65
CA ARG A 165 -6.18 8.39 -22.85
C ARG A 165 -7.00 9.69 -22.72
N MET A 166 -6.64 10.56 -21.78
CA MET A 166 -7.37 11.80 -21.49
C MET A 166 -8.84 11.54 -21.13
N GLU A 167 -9.08 10.65 -20.18
CA GLU A 167 -10.44 10.18 -19.81
C GLU A 167 -10.67 10.10 -18.29
N ASN A 168 -9.65 10.34 -17.47
CA ASN A 168 -9.73 10.06 -16.05
C ASN A 168 -10.60 11.08 -15.27
N ASP A 169 -10.72 12.29 -15.80
CA ASP A 169 -11.73 13.28 -15.43
C ASP A 169 -13.16 12.77 -15.69
N ALA A 170 -13.39 12.11 -16.83
CA ALA A 170 -14.67 11.49 -17.15
C ALA A 170 -15.04 10.41 -16.12
N ARG A 171 -14.08 9.56 -15.70
CA ARG A 171 -14.29 8.56 -14.63
C ARG A 171 -14.70 9.21 -13.30
N GLY A 172 -13.96 10.23 -12.88
CA GLY A 172 -14.26 10.94 -11.64
C GLY A 172 -15.65 11.60 -11.68
N TRP A 173 -16.01 12.19 -12.82
CA TRP A 173 -17.34 12.76 -13.03
C TRP A 173 -18.45 11.69 -13.07
N MET A 174 -18.21 10.54 -13.70
CA MET A 174 -19.18 9.43 -13.74
C MET A 174 -19.56 8.93 -12.35
N LEU A 175 -18.60 8.81 -11.42
CA LEU A 175 -18.87 8.47 -10.02
C LEU A 175 -19.86 9.45 -9.36
N LEU A 176 -19.77 10.75 -9.65
CA LEU A 176 -20.71 11.74 -9.13
C LEU A 176 -22.09 11.60 -9.77
N GLN A 177 -22.16 11.24 -11.06
CA GLN A 177 -23.43 10.92 -11.73
C GLN A 177 -24.10 9.67 -11.12
N HIS A 178 -23.31 8.68 -10.68
CA HIS A 178 -23.84 7.58 -9.90
C HIS A 178 -24.48 8.10 -8.61
N LEU A 179 -23.80 8.93 -7.82
CA LEU A 179 -24.37 9.49 -6.58
C LEU A 179 -25.68 10.28 -6.82
N VAL A 180 -25.80 10.97 -7.96
CA VAL A 180 -27.06 11.62 -8.39
C VAL A 180 -28.17 10.60 -8.62
N ALA A 181 -27.90 9.48 -9.29
CA ALA A 181 -28.87 8.39 -9.45
C ALA A 181 -29.26 7.78 -8.10
N TRP A 182 -28.30 7.58 -7.20
CA TRP A 182 -28.52 7.03 -5.87
C TRP A 182 -29.42 7.92 -4.98
N ARG A 183 -29.33 9.26 -5.07
CA ARG A 183 -30.29 10.17 -4.41
C ARG A 183 -31.74 9.88 -4.86
N ARG A 184 -31.94 9.62 -6.16
CA ARG A 184 -33.26 9.28 -6.71
C ARG A 184 -33.75 7.92 -6.20
N PHE A 185 -32.88 6.92 -6.20
CA PHE A 185 -33.23 5.59 -5.67
C PHE A 185 -33.63 5.62 -4.20
N ASN A 186 -33.03 6.48 -3.40
CA ASN A 186 -33.39 6.62 -1.98
C ASN A 186 -34.71 7.38 -1.79
N ALA A 187 -35.02 8.35 -2.66
CA ALA A 187 -36.23 9.17 -2.57
C ALA A 187 -37.48 8.47 -3.12
N ASP A 188 -37.32 7.57 -4.09
CA ASP A 188 -38.44 6.84 -4.72
C ASP A 188 -39.00 5.77 -3.78
N SER A 189 -40.28 5.86 -3.42
CA SER A 189 -40.98 4.90 -2.53
C SER A 189 -41.14 3.51 -3.14
N ALA A 190 -41.07 3.38 -4.48
CA ALA A 190 -41.12 2.08 -5.16
C ALA A 190 -39.75 1.38 -5.19
N SER A 191 -38.67 2.09 -4.86
CA SER A 191 -37.32 1.55 -4.86
C SER A 191 -37.09 0.62 -3.67
N PRO A 192 -36.42 -0.54 -3.84
CA PRO A 192 -35.98 -1.37 -2.72
C PRO A 192 -34.93 -0.67 -1.84
N LEU A 193 -34.40 0.47 -2.28
CA LEU A 193 -33.43 1.29 -1.57
C LEU A 193 -34.06 2.53 -0.93
N HIS A 194 -35.38 2.66 -0.93
CA HIS A 194 -36.08 3.78 -0.32
C HIS A 194 -35.68 3.96 1.15
N ASN A 195 -35.21 5.16 1.51
CA ASN A 195 -34.71 5.52 2.84
C ASN A 195 -33.62 4.59 3.44
N LYS A 196 -32.90 3.82 2.61
CA LYS A 196 -31.85 2.90 3.09
C LYS A 196 -30.46 3.53 3.18
N ILE A 197 -30.29 4.77 2.71
CA ILE A 197 -28.96 5.36 2.51
C ILE A 197 -28.72 6.51 3.46
N ASP A 198 -27.57 6.48 4.13
CA ASP A 198 -27.05 7.62 4.85
C ASP A 198 -26.13 8.45 3.95
N PHE A 199 -26.65 9.53 3.37
CA PHE A 199 -25.88 10.44 2.52
C PHE A 199 -24.87 11.30 3.28
N SER A 200 -24.86 11.26 4.63
CA SER A 200 -23.78 11.85 5.42
C SER A 200 -22.56 10.93 5.57
N ARG A 201 -22.63 9.69 5.07
CA ARG A 201 -21.55 8.70 5.20
C ARG A 201 -21.26 8.03 3.86
N ILE A 202 -20.65 8.79 2.95
CA ILE A 202 -20.27 8.29 1.62
C ILE A 202 -18.77 8.00 1.56
N ALA A 203 -18.42 6.85 1.01
CA ALA A 203 -17.06 6.53 0.59
C ALA A 203 -16.97 6.25 -0.92
N LEU A 204 -15.83 6.62 -1.50
CA LEU A 204 -15.44 6.23 -2.85
C LEU A 204 -14.20 5.35 -2.79
N MET A 205 -14.23 4.25 -3.52
CA MET A 205 -13.10 3.34 -3.68
C MET A 205 -12.71 3.24 -5.15
N GLY A 206 -11.43 3.06 -5.43
CA GLY A 206 -10.97 3.06 -6.81
C GLY A 206 -9.69 2.27 -6.97
N HIS A 207 -9.57 1.51 -8.05
CA HIS A 207 -8.36 0.74 -8.37
C HIS A 207 -7.65 1.32 -9.60
N SER A 208 -6.32 1.50 -9.56
CA SER A 208 -5.52 1.95 -10.71
C SER A 208 -5.97 3.33 -11.19
N ARG A 209 -6.40 3.48 -12.46
CA ARG A 209 -7.08 4.70 -12.93
C ARG A 209 -8.30 5.08 -12.10
N GLY A 210 -9.08 4.09 -11.66
CA GLY A 210 -10.18 4.31 -10.74
C GLY A 210 -9.73 4.91 -9.42
N GLY A 211 -8.52 4.59 -8.94
CA GLY A 211 -7.96 5.15 -7.72
C GLY A 211 -7.56 6.62 -7.83
N GLU A 212 -7.17 7.08 -9.01
CA GLU A 212 -7.05 8.52 -9.30
C GLU A 212 -8.44 9.15 -9.49
N ALA A 213 -9.35 8.46 -10.17
CA ALA A 213 -10.71 8.95 -10.44
C ALA A 213 -11.49 9.30 -9.17
N ILE A 214 -11.33 8.55 -8.07
CA ILE A 214 -11.99 8.91 -6.79
C ILE A 214 -11.46 10.21 -6.18
N ALA A 215 -10.18 10.53 -6.37
CA ALA A 215 -9.61 11.81 -5.94
C ALA A 215 -10.18 12.94 -6.80
N VAL A 216 -10.25 12.73 -8.12
CA VAL A 216 -10.87 13.69 -9.05
C VAL A 216 -12.35 13.92 -8.73
N ALA A 217 -13.10 12.85 -8.44
CA ALA A 217 -14.50 12.92 -8.03
C ALA A 217 -14.67 13.75 -6.75
N ALA A 218 -13.84 13.51 -5.73
CA ALA A 218 -13.89 14.26 -4.48
C ALA A 218 -13.55 15.75 -4.66
N ALA A 219 -12.60 16.08 -5.55
CA ALA A 219 -12.31 17.47 -5.91
C ALA A 219 -13.48 18.12 -6.67
N PHE A 220 -13.98 17.48 -7.73
CA PHE A 220 -15.12 17.98 -8.53
C PHE A 220 -16.39 18.16 -7.70
N ASN A 221 -16.62 17.30 -6.71
CA ASN A 221 -17.77 17.37 -5.83
C ASN A 221 -17.92 18.71 -5.10
N ARG A 222 -16.80 19.42 -4.88
CA ARG A 222 -16.73 20.71 -4.19
C ARG A 222 -16.69 21.92 -5.12
N LEU A 223 -16.52 21.69 -6.42
CA LEU A 223 -16.44 22.77 -7.40
C LEU A 223 -17.82 23.12 -7.94
N PRO A 224 -18.09 24.41 -8.25
CA PRO A 224 -19.32 24.82 -8.92
C PRO A 224 -19.29 24.57 -10.43
N ARG A 225 -18.10 24.35 -11.02
CA ARG A 225 -17.90 24.23 -12.47
C ARG A 225 -16.74 23.30 -12.78
N TYR A 226 -16.77 22.71 -13.98
CA TYR A 226 -15.67 21.88 -14.49
C TYR A 226 -14.43 22.73 -14.81
N PRO A 227 -13.22 22.37 -14.33
CA PRO A 227 -12.00 23.17 -14.56
C PRO A 227 -11.65 23.41 -16.03
N ASP A 228 -11.83 22.41 -16.90
CA ASP A 228 -11.40 22.54 -18.31
C ASP A 228 -12.50 23.10 -19.24
N ASP A 229 -13.74 23.22 -18.75
CA ASP A 229 -14.84 23.87 -19.46
C ASP A 229 -15.87 24.43 -18.48
N ALA A 230 -15.69 25.68 -18.06
CA ALA A 230 -16.53 26.34 -17.06
C ALA A 230 -18.02 26.48 -17.46
N ARG A 231 -18.39 26.20 -18.73
CA ARG A 231 -19.80 26.13 -19.14
C ARG A 231 -20.51 24.92 -18.56
N VAL A 232 -19.77 23.89 -18.17
CA VAL A 232 -20.30 22.72 -17.45
C VAL A 232 -20.43 23.08 -15.98
N VAL A 233 -21.68 23.25 -15.53
CA VAL A 233 -22.03 23.53 -14.13
C VAL A 233 -22.07 22.24 -13.34
N PHE A 234 -21.51 22.27 -12.14
CA PHE A 234 -21.58 21.20 -11.16
C PHE A 234 -22.58 21.56 -10.06
N ASN A 235 -23.34 20.56 -9.61
CA ASN A 235 -24.28 20.67 -8.50
C ASN A 235 -24.32 19.34 -7.74
N PHE A 236 -23.17 18.96 -7.18
CA PHE A 236 -22.98 17.67 -6.51
C PHE A 236 -23.12 17.80 -4.99
N GLY A 237 -22.10 18.36 -4.32
CA GLY A 237 -22.15 18.68 -2.89
C GLY A 237 -22.49 17.47 -2.00
N PHE A 238 -21.96 16.29 -2.32
CA PHE A 238 -22.14 15.07 -1.51
C PHE A 238 -21.18 15.07 -0.31
N ASP A 239 -21.61 14.51 0.83
CA ASP A 239 -20.75 14.33 2.02
C ASP A 239 -19.84 13.10 1.84
N ILE A 240 -18.87 13.23 0.91
CA ILE A 240 -17.83 12.23 0.65
C ILE A 240 -16.79 12.35 1.76
N ARG A 241 -16.82 11.42 2.70
CA ARG A 241 -15.94 11.43 3.89
C ARG A 241 -14.70 10.60 3.73
N THR A 242 -14.73 9.55 2.92
CA THR A 242 -13.65 8.55 2.87
C THR A 242 -13.33 8.13 1.45
N LEU A 243 -12.04 8.10 1.14
CA LEU A 243 -11.48 7.63 -0.12
C LEU A 243 -10.57 6.42 0.14
N VAL A 244 -10.70 5.37 -0.67
CA VAL A 244 -9.84 4.18 -0.63
C VAL A 244 -9.28 3.89 -2.01
N ALA A 245 -8.00 4.22 -2.20
CA ALA A 245 -7.27 4.00 -3.44
C ALA A 245 -6.50 2.68 -3.40
N ILE A 246 -6.74 1.81 -4.37
CA ILE A 246 -6.05 0.51 -4.54
C ILE A 246 -5.13 0.63 -5.74
N ALA A 247 -3.83 0.47 -5.52
CA ALA A 247 -2.77 0.60 -6.53
C ALA A 247 -3.00 1.74 -7.54
N PRO A 248 -3.29 2.98 -7.09
CA PRO A 248 -3.75 4.04 -7.96
C PRO A 248 -2.63 4.53 -8.90
N VAL A 249 -3.00 5.00 -10.08
CA VAL A 249 -2.16 5.96 -10.81
C VAL A 249 -2.30 7.36 -10.19
N ASP A 250 -1.49 8.31 -10.64
CA ASP A 250 -1.62 9.70 -10.25
C ASP A 250 -1.09 10.66 -11.34
N GLY A 251 -1.88 11.66 -11.70
CA GLY A 251 -1.51 12.72 -12.64
C GLY A 251 -1.84 12.45 -14.11
N GLN A 252 -2.75 11.51 -14.42
CA GLN A 252 -3.33 11.40 -15.76
C GLN A 252 -4.31 12.54 -16.06
N TYR A 253 -4.95 13.08 -15.02
CA TYR A 253 -5.70 14.32 -15.10
C TYR A 253 -5.09 15.34 -14.13
N ARG A 254 -4.89 16.57 -14.62
CA ARG A 254 -4.30 17.67 -13.87
C ARG A 254 -5.18 18.91 -14.02
N PRO A 255 -6.19 19.11 -13.15
CA PRO A 255 -7.06 20.27 -13.25
C PRO A 255 -6.23 21.55 -13.15
N ALA A 256 -6.36 22.45 -14.13
CA ALA A 256 -5.54 23.66 -14.22
C ALA A 256 -4.02 23.40 -14.11
N ASP A 257 -3.54 22.30 -14.70
CA ASP A 257 -2.15 21.82 -14.68
C ASP A 257 -1.60 21.44 -13.29
N GLN A 258 -2.46 21.36 -12.27
CA GLN A 258 -2.08 21.04 -10.90
C GLN A 258 -2.38 19.57 -10.55
N GLY A 259 -1.70 19.06 -9.51
CA GLY A 259 -2.11 17.80 -8.89
C GLY A 259 -3.47 17.96 -8.21
N THR A 260 -4.28 16.90 -8.17
CA THR A 260 -5.63 16.96 -7.61
C THR A 260 -5.61 17.34 -6.12
N PRO A 261 -6.19 18.50 -5.74
CA PRO A 261 -6.21 18.94 -4.35
C PRO A 261 -7.30 18.20 -3.56
N LEU A 262 -6.96 17.78 -2.35
CA LEU A 262 -7.92 17.19 -1.41
C LEU A 262 -7.71 17.81 -0.03
N THR A 263 -8.79 18.29 0.57
CA THR A 263 -8.79 18.75 1.97
C THR A 263 -9.86 18.02 2.76
N ASP A 264 -9.68 17.83 4.07
CA ASP A 264 -10.75 17.40 4.98
C ASP A 264 -11.53 16.16 4.46
N VAL A 265 -10.78 15.12 4.10
CA VAL A 265 -11.29 13.83 3.64
C VAL A 265 -10.37 12.73 4.15
N ASN A 266 -10.94 11.59 4.55
CA ASN A 266 -10.13 10.45 4.95
C ASN A 266 -9.57 9.75 3.72
N TYR A 267 -8.31 9.35 3.76
CA TYR A 267 -7.64 8.77 2.59
C TYR A 267 -6.82 7.54 2.96
N LEU A 268 -7.20 6.37 2.43
CA LEU A 268 -6.41 5.16 2.50
C LEU A 268 -5.85 4.86 1.11
N VAL A 269 -4.55 4.56 1.02
CA VAL A 269 -3.95 3.98 -0.17
C VAL A 269 -3.29 2.63 0.14
N LEU A 270 -3.65 1.62 -0.65
CA LEU A 270 -3.04 0.29 -0.63
C LEU A 270 -2.24 0.09 -1.91
N HIS A 271 -0.98 -0.32 -1.85
CA HIS A 271 -0.18 -0.58 -3.06
C HIS A 271 0.68 -1.81 -2.92
N GLY A 272 0.73 -2.64 -3.97
CA GLY A 272 1.53 -3.84 -3.98
C GLY A 272 2.97 -3.57 -4.43
N ALA A 273 3.97 -4.03 -3.68
CA ALA A 273 5.36 -3.80 -4.04
C ALA A 273 5.78 -4.47 -5.37
N HIS A 274 5.10 -5.56 -5.74
CA HIS A 274 5.33 -6.29 -6.99
C HIS A 274 4.25 -5.97 -8.03
N ASP A 275 3.71 -4.76 -7.98
CA ASP A 275 2.89 -4.22 -9.05
C ASP A 275 3.72 -4.07 -10.33
N SER A 276 3.24 -4.69 -11.42
CA SER A 276 3.88 -4.65 -12.73
C SER A 276 3.12 -3.80 -13.74
N ASP A 277 1.98 -3.23 -13.36
CA ASP A 277 1.20 -2.30 -14.18
C ASP A 277 1.51 -0.86 -13.74
N VAL A 278 1.21 -0.55 -12.47
CA VAL A 278 1.63 0.68 -11.79
C VAL A 278 2.85 0.36 -10.95
N SER A 279 4.00 0.24 -11.62
CA SER A 279 5.24 -0.29 -11.04
C SER A 279 5.97 0.64 -10.06
N THR A 280 5.33 1.69 -9.57
CA THR A 280 5.87 2.61 -8.56
C THR A 280 4.73 2.95 -7.60
N PHE A 281 5.01 3.37 -6.37
CA PHE A 281 3.97 3.68 -5.40
C PHE A 281 3.31 5.06 -5.67
N MET A 282 2.77 5.27 -6.86
CA MET A 282 2.27 6.58 -7.34
C MET A 282 1.26 7.23 -6.39
N GLY A 283 0.42 6.42 -5.72
CA GLY A 283 -0.56 6.91 -4.76
C GLY A 283 0.02 7.66 -3.54
N GLN A 284 1.33 7.54 -3.29
CA GLN A 284 2.03 8.36 -2.31
C GLN A 284 1.91 9.85 -2.59
N ARG A 285 1.91 10.27 -3.88
CA ARG A 285 1.74 11.68 -4.25
C ARG A 285 0.41 12.24 -3.76
N GLN A 286 -0.69 11.52 -4.01
CA GLN A 286 -2.00 11.96 -3.53
C GLN A 286 -2.11 11.93 -2.00
N PHE A 287 -1.51 10.93 -1.32
CA PHE A 287 -1.41 10.91 0.14
C PHE A 287 -0.73 12.18 0.68
N GLN A 288 0.37 12.62 0.06
CA GLN A 288 1.08 13.83 0.46
C GLN A 288 0.25 15.10 0.23
N ARG A 289 -0.51 15.15 -0.88
CA ARG A 289 -1.36 16.32 -1.21
C ARG A 289 -2.63 16.45 -0.37
N VAL A 290 -3.05 15.41 0.38
CA VAL A 290 -4.20 15.51 1.30
C VAL A 290 -3.84 16.39 2.50
N ARG A 291 -4.61 17.47 2.71
CA ARG A 291 -4.45 18.40 3.83
C ARG A 291 -5.64 18.36 4.78
N PHE A 292 -5.39 18.58 6.07
CA PHE A 292 -6.44 18.76 7.07
C PHE A 292 -6.45 20.22 7.50
N THR A 293 -7.54 20.91 7.22
CA THR A 293 -7.71 22.35 7.43
C THR A 293 -8.85 22.69 8.38
N ALA A 294 -9.79 21.76 8.56
CA ALA A 294 -10.91 21.90 9.48
C ALA A 294 -10.76 20.94 10.67
N ASP A 295 -11.40 21.31 11.78
CA ASP A 295 -11.60 20.41 12.90
C ASP A 295 -12.40 19.19 12.45
N GLY A 296 -12.02 18.02 12.97
CA GLY A 296 -12.65 16.77 12.63
C GLY A 296 -11.68 15.62 12.84
N ALA A 297 -12.22 14.41 12.87
CA ALA A 297 -11.42 13.21 13.07
C ALA A 297 -10.57 12.84 11.84
N TRP A 298 -10.24 13.75 10.92
CA TRP A 298 -9.65 13.41 9.61
C TRP A 298 -8.33 12.64 9.72
N ARG A 299 -8.17 11.61 8.88
CA ARG A 299 -6.96 10.77 8.87
C ARG A 299 -6.62 10.22 7.50
N LYS A 300 -5.34 9.97 7.28
CA LYS A 300 -4.82 9.33 6.07
C LYS A 300 -3.80 8.25 6.41
N SER A 301 -3.77 7.19 5.61
CA SER A 301 -2.81 6.10 5.75
C SER A 301 -2.36 5.58 4.39
N ALA A 302 -1.08 5.25 4.27
CA ALA A 302 -0.51 4.60 3.10
C ALA A 302 0.10 3.26 3.51
N ILE A 303 -0.36 2.18 2.89
CA ILE A 303 0.06 0.81 3.18
C ILE A 303 0.74 0.22 1.94
N TYR A 304 2.05 -0.01 2.05
CA TYR A 304 2.84 -0.66 1.01
C TYR A 304 3.00 -2.15 1.34
N ILE A 305 2.39 -3.00 0.53
CA ILE A 305 2.24 -4.43 0.80
C ILE A 305 3.29 -5.20 0.01
N TYR A 306 4.30 -5.70 0.71
CA TYR A 306 5.36 -6.46 0.08
C TYR A 306 4.81 -7.76 -0.53
N ARG A 307 5.31 -8.16 -1.70
CA ARG A 307 4.86 -9.31 -2.51
C ARG A 307 3.43 -9.24 -3.09
N ALA A 308 2.63 -8.22 -2.77
CA ALA A 308 1.36 -7.99 -3.47
C ALA A 308 1.61 -7.41 -4.87
N ASN A 309 0.74 -7.69 -5.82
CA ASN A 309 0.78 -7.15 -7.18
C ASN A 309 -0.43 -6.23 -7.48
N HIS A 310 -0.56 -5.77 -8.73
CA HIS A 310 -1.71 -4.97 -9.18
C HIS A 310 -3.03 -5.75 -9.05
N GLY A 311 -3.12 -6.86 -9.78
CA GLY A 311 -4.40 -7.44 -10.17
C GLY A 311 -5.14 -8.24 -9.13
N GLN A 312 -4.46 -8.85 -8.16
CA GLN A 312 -5.11 -9.84 -7.29
C GLN A 312 -6.15 -9.26 -6.31
N PHE A 313 -6.20 -7.94 -6.13
CA PHE A 313 -7.31 -7.27 -5.45
C PHE A 313 -8.64 -7.38 -6.21
N ASN A 314 -8.60 -7.70 -7.50
CA ASN A 314 -9.76 -7.94 -8.36
C ASN A 314 -9.74 -9.41 -8.83
N THR A 315 -10.82 -10.15 -8.57
CA THR A 315 -10.86 -11.59 -8.87
C THR A 315 -10.85 -11.93 -10.37
N VAL A 316 -11.09 -10.95 -11.25
CA VAL A 316 -11.08 -11.13 -12.71
C VAL A 316 -9.68 -10.96 -13.31
N TRP A 317 -8.82 -10.11 -12.72
CA TRP A 317 -7.53 -9.74 -13.33
C TRP A 317 -6.41 -10.75 -13.03
N GLY A 318 -6.45 -11.39 -11.86
CA GLY A 318 -5.50 -12.44 -11.48
C GLY A 318 -4.06 -11.94 -11.28
N SER A 319 -3.07 -12.79 -11.57
CA SER A 319 -1.65 -12.54 -11.28
C SER A 319 -0.85 -12.00 -12.47
N SER A 320 -1.50 -11.64 -13.58
CA SER A 320 -0.86 -11.34 -14.86
C SER A 320 -1.34 -10.01 -15.43
N ASN A 321 -0.69 -8.90 -15.07
CA ASN A 321 -1.23 -7.56 -15.27
C ASN A 321 -0.59 -6.78 -16.43
N VAL A 322 0.17 -7.45 -17.30
CA VAL A 322 0.88 -6.84 -18.46
C VAL A 322 0.45 -7.48 -19.80
N GLY A 323 -0.74 -8.06 -19.84
CA GLY A 323 -1.23 -8.85 -20.97
C GLY A 323 -0.66 -10.28 -20.99
N PRO A 324 -1.21 -11.16 -21.85
CA PRO A 324 -0.88 -12.59 -21.85
C PRO A 324 0.59 -12.86 -22.25
N GLU A 325 1.12 -12.16 -23.25
CA GLU A 325 2.47 -12.39 -23.78
C GLU A 325 3.57 -12.01 -22.78
N LEU A 326 3.55 -10.77 -22.27
CA LEU A 326 4.50 -10.33 -21.24
C LEU A 326 4.24 -10.99 -19.89
N GLY A 327 3.00 -11.41 -19.64
CA GLY A 327 2.57 -12.09 -18.41
C GLY A 327 3.30 -13.41 -18.14
N VAL A 328 3.75 -14.12 -19.19
CA VAL A 328 4.56 -15.34 -19.05
C VAL A 328 5.96 -15.02 -18.51
N LEU A 329 6.46 -13.81 -18.75
CA LEU A 329 7.79 -13.37 -18.31
C LEU A 329 7.80 -12.89 -16.85
N LEU A 330 6.64 -12.60 -16.25
CA LEU A 330 6.53 -12.11 -14.87
C LEU A 330 7.01 -13.14 -13.85
N GLN A 331 7.68 -12.67 -12.80
CA GLN A 331 8.08 -13.46 -11.65
C GLN A 331 6.91 -13.61 -10.67
N LYS A 332 6.09 -14.64 -10.89
CA LYS A 332 4.88 -14.89 -10.08
C LYS A 332 5.13 -15.72 -8.82
N ARG A 333 6.28 -16.40 -8.72
CA ARG A 333 6.58 -17.37 -7.64
C ARG A 333 6.64 -16.74 -6.25
N ASN A 334 6.98 -15.46 -6.19
CA ASN A 334 7.19 -14.74 -4.94
C ASN A 334 5.96 -13.96 -4.49
N LEU A 335 4.89 -13.95 -5.28
CA LEU A 335 3.71 -13.14 -4.95
C LEU A 335 2.98 -13.75 -3.75
N LEU A 336 2.22 -12.90 -3.05
CA LEU A 336 1.11 -13.41 -2.25
C LEU A 336 0.14 -14.15 -3.18
N SER A 337 -0.53 -15.19 -2.68
CA SER A 337 -1.66 -15.77 -3.39
C SER A 337 -2.78 -14.73 -3.55
N GLY A 338 -3.70 -14.99 -4.49
CA GLY A 338 -4.86 -14.12 -4.67
C GLY A 338 -5.71 -13.98 -3.40
N ASP A 339 -5.87 -15.07 -2.65
CA ASP A 339 -6.64 -15.05 -1.40
C ASP A 339 -5.92 -14.29 -0.29
N GLU A 340 -4.60 -14.46 -0.12
CA GLU A 340 -3.81 -13.69 0.84
C GLU A 340 -3.88 -12.18 0.53
N GLN A 341 -3.69 -11.79 -0.74
CA GLN A 341 -3.74 -10.37 -1.10
C GLN A 341 -5.14 -9.77 -0.91
N ARG A 342 -6.20 -10.51 -1.25
CA ARG A 342 -7.58 -10.10 -0.95
C ARG A 342 -7.87 -10.11 0.55
N GLN A 343 -7.26 -10.98 1.34
CA GLN A 343 -7.38 -10.98 2.80
C GLN A 343 -6.83 -9.68 3.37
N ALA A 344 -5.63 -9.24 2.94
CA ALA A 344 -5.10 -7.93 3.30
C ALA A 344 -6.05 -6.80 2.86
N GLY A 345 -6.57 -6.87 1.62
CA GLY A 345 -7.58 -5.94 1.12
C GLY A 345 -8.82 -5.86 2.01
N LYS A 346 -9.43 -7.00 2.36
CA LYS A 346 -10.59 -7.07 3.26
C LYS A 346 -10.28 -6.39 4.59
N VAL A 347 -9.17 -6.75 5.24
CA VAL A 347 -8.79 -6.22 6.56
C VAL A 347 -8.65 -4.70 6.54
N PHE A 348 -7.82 -4.14 5.67
CA PHE A 348 -7.57 -2.70 5.66
C PHE A 348 -8.80 -1.90 5.20
N ILE A 349 -9.52 -2.38 4.19
CA ILE A 349 -10.65 -1.65 3.62
C ILE A 349 -11.81 -1.59 4.63
N SER A 350 -12.25 -2.72 5.17
CA SER A 350 -13.40 -2.72 6.08
C SER A 350 -13.08 -2.04 7.41
N ALA A 351 -11.87 -2.23 7.97
CA ALA A 351 -11.42 -1.53 9.17
C ALA A 351 -11.38 -0.01 8.97
N PHE A 352 -10.93 0.48 7.80
CA PHE A 352 -10.84 1.91 7.55
C PHE A 352 -12.23 2.53 7.38
N LEU A 353 -13.14 1.82 6.73
CA LEU A 353 -14.54 2.24 6.64
C LEU A 353 -15.20 2.27 8.02
N ASP A 354 -15.00 1.24 8.86
CA ASP A 354 -15.53 1.21 10.22
C ASP A 354 -14.94 2.36 11.07
N LEU A 355 -13.64 2.62 10.96
CA LEU A 355 -12.98 3.75 11.64
C LEU A 355 -13.55 5.10 11.19
N THR A 356 -13.68 5.31 9.89
CA THR A 356 -13.92 6.65 9.31
C THR A 356 -15.39 7.01 9.12
N LEU A 357 -16.25 6.01 8.89
CA LEU A 357 -17.69 6.22 8.69
C LEU A 357 -18.52 5.82 9.91
N ARG A 358 -18.00 4.98 10.81
CA ARG A 358 -18.73 4.52 12.01
C ARG A 358 -18.07 4.87 13.33
N GLY A 359 -16.90 5.50 13.30
CA GLY A 359 -16.19 5.93 14.50
C GLY A 359 -15.63 4.77 15.32
N ALA A 360 -15.38 3.61 14.71
CA ALA A 360 -14.79 2.45 15.39
C ALA A 360 -13.28 2.67 15.63
N SER A 361 -12.94 3.55 16.58
CA SER A 361 -11.56 3.95 16.93
C SER A 361 -10.66 2.78 17.33
N ALA A 362 -11.24 1.67 17.81
CA ALA A 362 -10.49 0.44 18.10
C ALA A 362 -9.68 -0.08 16.91
N TYR A 363 -10.07 0.22 15.66
CA TYR A 363 -9.31 -0.17 14.46
C TYR A 363 -8.16 0.79 14.10
N GLU A 364 -8.08 1.97 14.70
CA GLU A 364 -7.05 2.97 14.39
C GLU A 364 -5.60 2.49 14.52
N PRO A 365 -5.24 1.67 15.54
CA PRO A 365 -3.88 1.14 15.65
C PRO A 365 -3.41 0.37 14.41
N LEU A 366 -4.32 -0.25 13.64
CA LEU A 366 -3.99 -0.95 12.38
C LEU A 366 -3.35 -0.02 11.34
N PHE A 367 -3.77 1.24 11.31
CA PHE A 367 -3.34 2.21 10.30
C PHE A 367 -2.12 3.01 10.75
N ARG A 368 -1.90 3.12 12.07
CA ARG A 368 -0.67 3.66 12.65
C ARG A 368 0.48 2.65 12.53
N ASP A 369 0.17 1.36 12.64
CA ASP A 369 1.10 0.25 12.51
C ASP A 369 0.38 -1.04 12.05
N ALA A 370 0.57 -1.42 10.79
CA ALA A 370 -0.06 -2.61 10.20
C ALA A 370 0.25 -3.91 10.97
N ARG A 371 1.34 -3.98 11.72
CA ARG A 371 1.74 -5.17 12.49
C ARG A 371 0.74 -5.48 13.62
N ARG A 372 -0.02 -4.48 14.07
CA ARG A 372 -1.14 -4.61 15.02
C ARG A 372 -2.25 -5.53 14.52
N GLY A 373 -2.37 -5.70 13.19
CA GLY A 373 -3.33 -6.63 12.58
C GLY A 373 -3.00 -8.11 12.84
N GLY A 374 -1.74 -8.43 13.21
CA GLY A 374 -1.33 -9.78 13.61
C GLY A 374 -1.82 -10.87 12.66
N SER A 375 -2.57 -11.84 13.20
CA SER A 375 -3.10 -12.98 12.44
C SER A 375 -4.20 -12.65 11.42
N TRP A 376 -4.74 -11.43 11.40
CA TRP A 376 -5.71 -11.02 10.39
C TRP A 376 -5.06 -10.84 9.01
N LEU A 377 -3.76 -10.50 9.00
CA LEU A 377 -3.00 -10.19 7.80
C LEU A 377 -2.16 -11.39 7.35
N PRO A 378 -1.98 -11.60 6.03
CA PRO A 378 -1.04 -12.60 5.54
C PRO A 378 0.40 -12.19 5.90
N ARG A 379 1.25 -13.21 6.05
CA ARG A 379 2.65 -13.03 6.46
C ARG A 379 3.48 -12.39 5.33
N THR A 380 3.74 -11.10 5.46
CA THR A 380 4.64 -10.32 4.60
C THR A 380 5.08 -9.05 5.33
N ILE A 381 5.91 -8.22 4.69
CA ILE A 381 6.28 -6.90 5.20
C ILE A 381 5.24 -5.87 4.75
N TYR A 382 4.81 -5.03 5.69
CA TYR A 382 3.96 -3.88 5.45
C TYR A 382 4.72 -2.63 5.87
N LEU A 383 4.92 -1.69 4.95
CA LEU A 383 5.40 -0.36 5.32
C LEU A 383 4.18 0.55 5.47
N THR A 384 4.13 1.27 6.59
CA THR A 384 2.96 2.05 7.00
C THR A 384 3.35 3.51 7.15
N ARG A 385 2.57 4.39 6.55
CA ARG A 385 2.58 5.84 6.79
C ARG A 385 1.22 6.26 7.29
N TYR A 386 1.17 7.23 8.19
CA TYR A 386 -0.08 7.68 8.83
C TYR A 386 0.02 9.13 9.29
N GLU A 387 -1.06 9.86 9.11
CA GLU A 387 -1.24 11.22 9.64
C GLU A 387 -2.71 11.45 9.96
N ASP A 388 -2.99 12.17 11.04
CA ASP A 388 -4.34 12.63 11.41
C ASP A 388 -4.36 14.15 11.59
N ALA A 389 -5.56 14.72 11.76
CA ALA A 389 -5.74 16.17 11.91
C ALA A 389 -5.07 16.77 13.16
N SER A 390 -4.72 15.95 14.16
CA SER A 390 -3.99 16.37 15.36
C SER A 390 -2.48 16.47 15.14
N THR A 391 -1.95 15.85 14.07
CA THR A 391 -0.51 15.88 13.79
C THR A 391 -0.02 17.32 13.58
N ARG A 392 1.10 17.65 14.22
CA ARG A 392 1.82 18.91 14.09
C ARG A 392 3.26 18.59 13.68
N ARG A 393 3.61 18.93 12.43
CA ARG A 393 4.94 18.66 11.86
C ARG A 393 5.93 19.71 12.33
N LEU A 394 6.97 19.27 13.03
CA LEU A 394 8.10 20.10 13.43
C LEU A 394 9.09 20.28 12.28
N ALA A 395 9.32 19.22 11.49
CA ALA A 395 10.13 19.24 10.28
C ALA A 395 9.52 18.31 9.22
N SER A 396 8.95 18.93 8.19
CA SER A 396 8.36 18.28 7.02
C SER A 396 9.28 18.32 5.81
N PHE A 397 10.25 19.24 5.81
CA PHE A 397 11.20 19.47 4.72
C PHE A 397 10.55 20.01 3.43
N GLU A 398 9.27 20.40 3.50
CA GLU A 398 8.53 21.01 2.38
C GLU A 398 8.48 22.53 2.45
N GLU A 399 8.84 23.11 3.60
CA GLU A 399 8.63 24.52 3.92
C GLU A 399 9.59 25.49 3.22
N ASP A 400 10.87 25.12 3.09
CA ASP A 400 11.93 25.99 2.58
C ASP A 400 13.18 25.17 2.15
N VAL A 401 14.28 25.85 1.82
CA VAL A 401 15.57 25.25 1.45
C VAL A 401 16.63 25.36 2.55
N ASN A 402 16.27 25.97 3.68
CA ASN A 402 17.17 26.23 4.79
C ASN A 402 17.16 25.04 5.75
N VAL A 403 18.16 24.19 5.62
CA VAL A 403 18.29 22.96 6.41
C VAL A 403 18.33 23.17 7.93
N ALA A 404 18.49 24.41 8.43
CA ALA A 404 18.53 24.75 9.84
C ALA A 404 17.17 25.20 10.43
N THR A 405 16.12 25.32 9.61
CA THR A 405 14.75 25.66 10.04
C THR A 405 13.83 24.44 9.98
N GLY A 406 12.66 24.54 10.61
CA GLY A 406 11.61 23.52 10.53
C GLY A 406 10.25 24.15 10.18
N SER A 407 9.23 23.31 10.07
CA SER A 407 7.93 23.70 9.50
C SER A 407 7.09 24.59 10.42
N LEU A 408 7.33 24.56 11.73
CA LEU A 408 6.68 25.48 12.67
C LEU A 408 7.61 26.65 13.01
N PRO A 409 7.06 27.86 13.20
CA PRO A 409 7.83 29.00 13.69
C PRO A 409 8.59 28.66 14.98
N GLY A 410 9.86 29.07 15.05
CA GLY A 410 10.72 28.83 16.21
C GLY A 410 11.34 27.44 16.30
N VAL A 411 11.10 26.55 15.33
CA VAL A 411 11.84 25.29 15.20
C VAL A 411 13.22 25.56 14.60
N ARG A 412 14.24 24.96 15.20
CA ARG A 412 15.64 24.99 14.76
C ARG A 412 16.20 23.58 14.65
N ILE A 413 16.98 23.36 13.61
CA ILE A 413 17.60 22.09 13.29
C ILE A 413 19.12 22.22 13.33
N VAL A 414 19.79 21.28 14.00
CA VAL A 414 21.26 21.25 14.14
C VAL A 414 21.79 19.84 13.94
N GLY A 415 22.71 19.67 12.99
CA GLY A 415 23.50 18.46 12.81
C GLY A 415 24.91 18.59 13.39
N ALA A 416 25.43 17.52 13.99
CA ALA A 416 26.81 17.46 14.48
C ALA A 416 27.43 16.08 14.21
N GLY A 417 28.67 16.04 13.72
CA GLY A 417 29.40 14.78 13.45
C GLY A 417 28.83 13.94 12.29
N LEU A 418 27.89 14.48 11.50
CA LEU A 418 27.30 13.81 10.34
C LEU A 418 28.29 13.79 9.17
N SER A 419 28.38 12.65 8.48
CA SER A 419 29.13 12.53 7.22
C SER A 419 28.31 12.96 5.99
N ALA A 420 26.98 13.00 6.12
CA ALA A 420 26.08 13.61 5.14
C ALA A 420 24.87 14.24 5.86
N TRP A 421 24.49 15.44 5.42
CA TRP A 421 23.26 16.12 5.82
C TRP A 421 22.77 16.96 4.64
N ARG A 422 21.62 16.60 4.08
CA ARG A 422 20.94 17.40 3.07
C ARG A 422 19.47 17.04 3.00
N GLU A 423 18.65 17.99 2.58
CA GLU A 423 17.28 17.74 2.16
C GLU A 423 17.25 17.40 0.66
N LEU A 424 16.36 16.50 0.26
CA LEU A 424 16.22 16.08 -1.14
C LEU A 424 14.81 15.62 -1.46
N GLY A 425 14.37 15.87 -2.70
CA GLY A 425 13.11 15.35 -3.23
C GLY A 425 13.20 13.85 -3.52
N LEU A 426 12.24 13.07 -3.03
CA LEU A 426 12.17 11.64 -3.33
C LEU A 426 11.77 11.40 -4.78
N THR A 427 12.36 10.36 -5.36
CA THR A 427 12.07 9.94 -6.73
C THR A 427 11.61 8.50 -6.76
N MET A 428 10.63 8.24 -7.62
CA MET A 428 10.14 6.91 -7.91
C MET A 428 11.26 6.05 -8.50
N ARG A 429 11.11 4.73 -8.42
CA ARG A 429 12.04 3.83 -9.10
C ARG A 429 11.93 3.85 -10.62
N SER A 430 11.19 4.76 -11.26
CA SER A 430 10.96 4.80 -12.71
C SER A 430 12.17 5.25 -13.53
N ARG A 431 12.14 5.03 -14.85
CA ARG A 431 13.01 5.71 -15.82
C ARG A 431 12.60 7.18 -15.92
N GLY A 432 13.55 8.09 -15.74
CA GLY A 432 13.31 9.53 -15.90
C GLY A 432 13.04 10.33 -14.62
N SER A 433 13.52 9.87 -13.45
CA SER A 433 13.50 10.62 -12.18
C SER A 433 12.14 11.23 -11.83
N THR A 434 11.05 10.50 -12.03
CA THR A 434 9.71 10.96 -11.65
C THR A 434 9.66 11.21 -10.14
N ALA A 435 9.25 12.40 -9.71
CA ALA A 435 9.22 12.77 -8.30
C ALA A 435 8.02 12.16 -7.56
N TYR A 436 8.20 11.87 -6.27
CA TYR A 436 7.11 11.58 -5.33
C TYR A 436 6.42 12.84 -4.80
N GLU A 437 6.90 14.03 -5.20
CA GLU A 437 6.38 15.33 -4.76
C GLU A 437 6.43 15.51 -3.23
N ASN A 438 7.47 14.97 -2.62
CA ASN A 438 7.84 15.22 -1.24
C ASN A 438 9.36 15.26 -1.07
N HIS A 439 9.80 15.90 -0.01
CA HIS A 439 11.18 16.03 0.42
C HIS A 439 11.41 15.24 1.70
N VAL A 440 12.67 14.87 1.93
CA VAL A 440 13.13 14.18 3.13
C VAL A 440 14.51 14.71 3.51
N VAL A 441 14.90 14.53 4.77
CA VAL A 441 16.30 14.71 5.16
C VAL A 441 17.07 13.40 5.01
N ARG A 442 18.23 13.48 4.34
CA ARG A 442 19.20 12.38 4.27
C ARG A 442 20.32 12.63 5.27
N LEU A 443 20.49 11.68 6.17
CA LEU A 443 21.52 11.70 7.19
C LEU A 443 22.49 10.54 6.97
N GLY A 444 23.78 10.83 7.03
CA GLY A 444 24.86 9.85 6.94
C GLY A 444 25.79 10.00 8.12
N TRP A 445 26.32 8.88 8.61
CA TRP A 445 27.31 8.87 9.68
C TRP A 445 28.35 7.77 9.47
N SER A 446 29.49 7.98 10.11
CA SER A 446 30.61 7.05 10.14
C SER A 446 31.05 6.83 11.58
N LYS A 447 31.88 5.81 11.79
CA LYS A 447 32.45 5.53 13.10
C LYS A 447 33.18 6.78 13.62
N PRO A 448 32.84 7.30 14.81
CA PRO A 448 33.51 8.47 15.34
C PRO A 448 34.98 8.14 15.65
N SER A 449 35.84 9.15 15.55
CA SER A 449 37.22 9.07 16.04
C SER A 449 37.22 8.75 17.53
N ALA A 450 38.28 8.11 18.03
CA ALA A 450 38.39 7.76 19.45
C ALA A 450 38.19 9.01 20.34
N GLY A 451 37.22 8.92 21.27
CA GLY A 451 36.86 10.02 22.18
C GLY A 451 35.89 11.07 21.61
N ALA A 452 35.56 11.04 20.31
CA ALA A 452 34.57 11.94 19.73
C ALA A 452 33.12 11.46 20.02
N PRO A 453 32.16 12.38 20.23
CA PRO A 453 30.76 12.00 20.41
C PRO A 453 30.18 11.39 19.12
N ALA A 454 29.15 10.57 19.28
CA ALA A 454 28.40 10.03 18.15
C ALA A 454 27.75 11.16 17.33
N ALA A 455 27.58 10.90 16.02
CA ALA A 455 26.88 11.82 15.13
C ALA A 455 25.43 12.01 15.61
N ARG A 456 24.89 13.22 15.49
CA ARG A 456 23.53 13.53 15.90
C ARG A 456 22.85 14.53 14.97
N TYR A 457 21.53 14.42 14.90
CA TYR A 457 20.64 15.36 14.23
C TYR A 457 19.54 15.78 15.21
N GLN A 458 19.47 17.07 15.53
CA GLN A 458 18.58 17.63 16.54
C GLN A 458 17.52 18.52 15.90
N VAL A 459 16.28 18.34 16.33
CA VAL A 459 15.15 19.26 16.09
C VAL A 459 14.74 19.81 17.45
N SER A 460 14.80 21.13 17.62
CA SER A 460 14.43 21.81 18.87
C SER A 460 13.51 22.99 18.59
N TRP A 461 12.72 23.41 19.56
CA TRP A 461 11.72 24.47 19.35
C TRP A 461 11.63 25.44 20.53
N SER A 462 11.14 26.64 20.22
CA SER A 462 10.98 27.73 21.20
C SER A 462 9.87 27.46 22.21
N ASP A 463 9.86 28.21 23.32
CA ASP A 463 8.77 28.14 24.32
C ASP A 463 7.41 28.57 23.74
N SER A 464 7.39 29.49 22.78
CA SER A 464 6.16 29.86 22.07
C SER A 464 5.61 28.66 21.29
N THR A 465 6.47 27.95 20.56
CA THR A 465 6.09 26.74 19.82
C THR A 465 5.61 25.66 20.79
N ALA A 466 6.34 25.44 21.89
CA ALA A 466 5.94 24.46 22.89
C ALA A 466 4.56 24.74 23.50
N SER A 467 4.26 26.02 23.77
CA SER A 467 2.95 26.44 24.27
C SER A 467 1.83 26.18 23.27
N THR A 468 2.11 26.30 21.95
CA THR A 468 1.12 25.96 20.90
C THR A 468 0.91 24.46 20.71
N LEU A 469 1.94 23.65 20.99
CA LEU A 469 1.84 22.19 20.91
C LEU A 469 1.06 21.60 22.07
N ASP A 470 1.14 22.24 23.26
CA ASP A 470 0.42 21.87 24.48
C ASP A 470 0.50 20.35 24.76
N LEU A 471 1.74 19.86 24.83
CA LEU A 471 2.01 18.43 24.93
C LEU A 471 1.63 17.89 26.30
N THR A 472 0.93 16.76 26.30
CA THR A 472 0.54 16.04 27.51
C THR A 472 1.04 14.60 27.44
N THR A 473 0.77 13.80 28.49
CA THR A 473 1.06 12.36 28.50
C THR A 473 0.29 11.59 27.42
N SER A 474 -0.77 12.16 26.86
CA SER A 474 -1.51 11.56 25.75
C SER A 474 -0.88 11.87 24.39
N ALA A 475 0.24 12.59 24.30
CA ALA A 475 0.90 12.86 23.03
C ALA A 475 1.92 11.77 22.67
N SER A 476 2.25 11.68 21.37
CA SER A 476 3.34 10.87 20.85
C SER A 476 4.27 11.72 20.00
N LEU A 477 5.58 11.47 20.11
CA LEU A 477 6.55 11.88 19.09
C LEU A 477 6.44 10.92 17.90
N VAL A 478 6.42 11.45 16.69
CA VAL A 478 6.32 10.66 15.45
C VAL A 478 7.36 11.10 14.43
N PHE A 479 7.80 10.16 13.62
CA PHE A 479 8.64 10.38 12.45
C PHE A 479 8.55 9.17 11.52
N GLU A 480 8.99 9.33 10.28
CA GLU A 480 9.10 8.24 9.32
C GLU A 480 10.57 8.02 8.97
N ALA A 481 10.98 6.77 8.76
CA ALA A 481 12.36 6.44 8.42
C ALA A 481 12.48 5.34 7.35
N GLU A 482 13.53 5.42 6.55
CA GLU A 482 13.96 4.37 5.62
C GLU A 482 15.48 4.20 5.69
N ALA A 483 15.96 2.95 5.81
CA ALA A 483 17.38 2.65 5.74
C ALA A 483 17.89 2.72 4.28
N GLU A 484 19.01 3.39 4.04
CA GLU A 484 19.73 3.31 2.75
C GLU A 484 20.86 2.26 2.79
N SER A 485 20.64 1.14 3.50
CA SER A 485 21.64 0.11 3.77
C SER A 485 21.91 -0.83 2.58
N GLU A 486 22.88 -1.75 2.76
CA GLU A 486 23.25 -2.78 1.78
C GLU A 486 22.08 -3.70 1.38
N LYS A 487 22.14 -4.25 0.15
CA LYS A 487 21.07 -5.03 -0.46
C LYS A 487 20.90 -6.44 0.15
N PRO A 488 19.65 -6.96 0.24
CA PRO A 488 19.38 -8.34 0.64
C PRO A 488 20.02 -9.39 -0.30
N ARG A 489 20.32 -10.59 0.23
CA ARG A 489 20.80 -11.74 -0.57
C ARG A 489 19.67 -12.46 -1.32
N ALA A 490 20.06 -13.41 -2.18
CA ALA A 490 19.15 -14.36 -2.81
C ALA A 490 18.52 -15.31 -1.78
N LEU A 491 17.20 -15.53 -1.88
CA LEU A 491 16.43 -16.44 -1.03
C LEU A 491 16.76 -17.91 -1.28
N ALA A 492 16.61 -18.73 -0.23
CA ALA A 492 16.47 -20.18 -0.31
C ALA A 492 14.99 -20.59 -0.33
N ALA A 493 14.67 -21.79 -0.82
CA ALA A 493 13.29 -22.28 -0.91
C ALA A 493 12.54 -22.36 0.44
N ALA A 494 13.27 -22.40 1.56
CA ALA A 494 12.71 -22.43 2.91
C ALA A 494 12.11 -21.08 3.35
N ASP A 495 12.59 -19.96 2.79
CA ASP A 495 12.20 -18.61 3.18
C ASP A 495 10.79 -18.23 2.69
N THR A 496 10.22 -19.02 1.78
CA THR A 496 8.89 -18.83 1.19
C THR A 496 7.91 -19.95 1.57
N ALA A 497 8.31 -20.89 2.43
CA ALA A 497 7.43 -21.95 2.87
C ALA A 497 6.35 -21.38 3.83
N PRO A 498 5.06 -21.74 3.66
CA PRO A 498 4.08 -21.50 4.71
C PRO A 498 4.58 -22.14 6.02
N ALA A 499 4.43 -21.44 7.14
CA ALA A 499 4.78 -22.00 8.43
C ALA A 499 3.97 -23.28 8.63
N ALA A 500 4.65 -24.43 8.74
CA ALA A 500 4.02 -25.67 9.12
C ALA A 500 3.60 -25.58 10.59
N GLY A 501 2.45 -24.96 10.85
CA GLY A 501 1.75 -25.07 12.12
C GLY A 501 0.91 -26.35 12.13
N PRO A 502 0.81 -27.05 13.28
CA PRO A 502 -0.01 -28.26 13.35
C PRO A 502 -1.48 -27.90 13.11
N MET A 503 -2.07 -28.46 12.05
CA MET A 503 -3.52 -28.41 11.87
C MET A 503 -4.20 -29.12 13.06
N PRO A 504 -5.31 -28.58 13.60
CA PRO A 504 -6.13 -29.30 14.57
C PRO A 504 -6.59 -30.61 13.92
N LYS A 505 -6.25 -31.74 14.55
CA LYS A 505 -6.80 -33.04 14.18
C LYS A 505 -8.28 -33.05 14.56
N THR A 506 -9.17 -32.78 13.61
CA THR A 506 -10.56 -33.23 13.71
C THR A 506 -10.75 -34.45 12.82
N SER A 507 -10.90 -35.59 13.49
CA SER A 507 -11.11 -36.89 12.86
C SER A 507 -12.55 -37.06 12.37
N ARG A 508 -12.68 -37.97 11.39
CA ARG A 508 -13.85 -38.79 11.00
C ARG A 508 -14.95 -38.11 10.18
N PHE A 509 -14.95 -38.40 8.89
CA PHE A 509 -15.95 -39.21 8.13
C PHE A 509 -15.45 -39.18 6.66
N GLY A 510 -15.05 -40.23 5.94
CA GLY A 510 -15.23 -41.67 6.13
C GLY A 510 -16.15 -42.30 5.07
N TRP A 511 -15.91 -42.08 3.76
CA TRP A 511 -16.50 -42.77 2.58
C TRP A 511 -16.25 -41.91 1.31
N ILE A 512 -15.85 -42.33 0.10
CA ILE A 512 -15.71 -43.60 -0.62
C ILE A 512 -14.52 -43.46 -1.60
N THR A 513 -13.71 -44.51 -1.73
CA THR A 513 -12.75 -44.73 -2.83
C THR A 513 -13.13 -45.96 -3.65
N LYS A 514 -13.09 -45.87 -4.98
CA LYS A 514 -12.73 -46.93 -5.96
C LYS A 514 -12.89 -46.31 -7.35
N TRP A 515 -11.97 -46.40 -8.30
CA TRP A 515 -11.48 -47.53 -9.11
C TRP A 515 -10.19 -47.05 -9.80
N ALA A 516 -9.19 -47.80 -10.27
CA ALA A 516 -8.71 -49.19 -10.21
C ALA A 516 -7.25 -49.08 -10.72
N ARG A 517 -6.20 -49.41 -9.96
CA ARG A 517 -5.56 -50.73 -9.81
C ARG A 517 -5.39 -51.52 -11.12
N ARG A 518 -4.14 -51.63 -11.59
CA ARG A 518 -3.30 -52.86 -11.65
C ARG A 518 -2.15 -52.56 -12.62
N GLY A 519 -0.90 -52.65 -12.21
CA GLY A 519 -0.21 -53.85 -11.72
C GLY A 519 0.77 -54.23 -12.84
N ARG A 520 1.94 -54.82 -12.67
CA ARG A 520 2.71 -55.58 -11.67
C ARG A 520 4.05 -55.83 -12.43
N ALA A 521 5.19 -56.24 -11.91
CA ALA A 521 5.70 -56.65 -10.63
C ALA A 521 7.17 -57.02 -10.89
N ASP A 522 8.03 -56.77 -9.89
CA ASP A 522 9.02 -57.71 -9.35
C ASP A 522 10.19 -58.20 -10.24
N SER A 523 11.41 -58.41 -9.74
CA SER A 523 12.01 -58.21 -8.42
C SER A 523 13.51 -58.58 -8.52
N THR A 524 14.29 -58.16 -7.51
CA THR A 524 15.45 -58.86 -6.90
C THR A 524 16.73 -59.04 -7.74
N SER A 525 17.96 -58.96 -7.23
CA SER A 525 18.55 -58.62 -5.92
C SER A 525 20.09 -58.67 -6.07
N ALA A 526 20.81 -57.96 -5.17
CA ALA A 526 22.17 -58.23 -4.66
C ALA A 526 23.35 -58.30 -5.68
N SER A 527 24.61 -57.96 -5.40
CA SER A 527 25.35 -57.26 -4.35
C SER A 527 26.81 -57.19 -4.87
N LYS A 528 27.53 -56.11 -4.51
CA LYS A 528 29.00 -55.82 -4.43
C LYS A 528 30.01 -57.01 -4.46
N PRO A 529 31.36 -56.85 -4.62
CA PRO A 529 32.22 -55.69 -4.26
C PRO A 529 33.52 -55.40 -5.10
N ASP A 530 34.19 -54.30 -4.72
CA ASP A 530 35.64 -54.00 -4.56
C ASP A 530 36.74 -54.36 -5.57
N SER A 531 37.57 -53.34 -5.90
CA SER A 531 39.04 -53.25 -5.61
C SER A 531 39.67 -52.11 -6.46
N ALA A 532 40.26 -51.05 -5.88
CA ALA A 532 41.69 -50.85 -5.56
C ALA A 532 42.62 -51.09 -6.78
N ARG A 533 43.60 -50.24 -7.18
CA ARG A 533 44.68 -49.58 -6.41
C ARG A 533 45.49 -48.69 -7.40
N ARG A 534 45.63 -47.39 -7.15
CA ARG A 534 46.87 -46.58 -6.88
C ARG A 534 48.18 -46.88 -7.66
N THR A 535 48.79 -45.78 -8.15
CA THR A 535 50.25 -45.49 -8.21
C THR A 535 50.46 -43.98 -7.94
N SER A 536 51.10 -43.62 -6.81
CA SER A 536 52.49 -43.11 -6.63
C SER A 536 52.67 -41.62 -6.97
N ASP A 537 52.70 -40.70 -6.00
CA ASP A 537 53.79 -40.32 -5.07
C ASP A 537 54.88 -39.42 -5.69
N SER A 538 54.99 -38.19 -5.19
CA SER A 538 56.28 -37.62 -4.75
C SER A 538 56.07 -36.49 -3.74
N THR A 539 57.02 -36.43 -2.81
CA THR A 539 57.00 -35.82 -1.48
C THR A 539 57.72 -34.48 -1.43
N THR A 540 57.34 -33.61 -0.48
CA THR A 540 58.28 -32.92 0.44
C THR A 540 57.49 -32.15 1.51
N ALA A 541 58.00 -32.20 2.74
CA ALA A 541 57.37 -31.69 3.95
C ALA A 541 58.28 -30.66 4.64
N ALA A 542 57.67 -29.62 5.24
CA ALA A 542 58.07 -28.82 6.43
C ALA A 542 57.24 -27.51 6.37
N THR A 543 56.63 -26.93 7.39
CA THR A 543 56.74 -27.01 8.86
C THR A 543 55.44 -26.45 9.45
N LYS A 544 54.97 -26.96 10.60
CA LYS A 544 53.82 -26.43 11.35
C LYS A 544 54.27 -25.29 12.28
N SER A 545 53.53 -24.18 12.30
CA SER A 545 53.41 -23.29 13.48
C SER A 545 51.97 -22.80 13.67
N GLU A 546 51.50 -23.02 14.90
CA GLU A 546 50.50 -22.31 15.71
C GLU A 546 49.16 -21.86 15.12
N GLN A 547 48.11 -22.55 15.58
CA GLN A 547 46.71 -22.17 15.47
C GLN A 547 46.39 -20.97 16.38
N SER A 548 46.11 -19.82 15.78
CA SER A 548 45.32 -18.76 16.42
C SER A 548 43.82 -19.13 16.39
N PRO A 549 43.02 -18.77 17.41
CA PRO A 549 41.62 -19.15 17.49
C PRO A 549 40.82 -18.45 16.39
N LYS A 550 40.22 -19.25 15.50
CA LYS A 550 39.28 -18.77 14.48
C LYS A 550 38.13 -18.02 15.17
N LYS A 551 38.04 -16.72 14.91
CA LYS A 551 36.83 -15.91 15.08
C LYS A 551 35.62 -16.74 14.67
N ALA A 552 34.65 -16.86 15.59
CA ALA A 552 33.35 -17.44 15.31
C ALA A 552 32.83 -16.84 14.00
N ALA A 553 32.53 -17.72 13.04
CA ALA A 553 32.00 -17.32 11.75
C ALA A 553 30.70 -16.53 11.98
N ALA A 554 30.71 -15.25 11.62
CA ALA A 554 29.51 -14.43 11.57
C ALA A 554 28.43 -15.19 10.78
N SER A 555 27.21 -15.19 11.32
CA SER A 555 26.01 -15.75 10.70
C SER A 555 25.97 -15.43 9.19
N LYS A 556 25.78 -16.46 8.36
CA LYS A 556 25.88 -16.45 6.88
C LYS A 556 24.76 -15.66 6.18
N ASP A 557 24.20 -14.65 6.82
CA ASP A 557 22.92 -14.06 6.44
C ASP A 557 22.83 -12.55 6.76
N SER A 558 23.85 -11.81 6.31
CA SER A 558 24.24 -10.48 6.75
C SER A 558 23.53 -9.32 6.02
N VAL A 559 22.23 -9.09 6.27
CA VAL A 559 21.69 -7.73 6.10
C VAL A 559 21.87 -7.00 7.41
N ARG A 560 22.65 -5.91 7.39
CA ARG A 560 22.83 -5.06 8.55
C ARG A 560 21.55 -4.25 8.77
N VAL A 561 20.83 -4.57 9.84
CA VAL A 561 19.69 -3.78 10.33
C VAL A 561 20.27 -2.52 10.95
N LEU A 562 19.92 -1.34 10.42
CA LEU A 562 20.35 -0.07 11.00
C LEU A 562 19.57 0.18 12.30
N ASP A 563 20.28 0.66 13.31
CA ASP A 563 19.74 1.06 14.61
C ASP A 563 20.43 2.33 15.09
N PHE A 564 19.69 3.19 15.79
CA PHE A 564 20.15 4.44 16.38
C PHE A 564 19.23 4.80 17.56
N THR A 565 19.67 5.71 18.42
CA THR A 565 18.89 6.13 19.58
C THR A 565 18.10 7.40 19.25
N VAL A 566 16.81 7.43 19.58
CA VAL A 566 16.01 8.66 19.61
C VAL A 566 16.04 9.18 21.06
N GLU A 567 16.63 10.35 21.25
CA GLU A 567 16.71 11.03 22.54
C GLU A 567 15.74 12.20 22.57
N LEU A 568 14.95 12.29 23.63
CA LEU A 568 14.00 13.37 23.89
C LEU A 568 14.49 14.17 25.09
N GLU A 569 14.55 15.49 24.96
CA GLU A 569 15.08 16.39 25.98
C GLU A 569 14.04 17.44 26.38
N THR A 570 13.94 17.64 27.69
CA THR A 570 13.05 18.62 28.33
C THR A 570 13.77 19.93 28.62
N ALA A 571 13.01 21.01 28.83
CA ALA A 571 13.54 22.36 29.11
C ALA A 571 14.45 22.43 30.34
N ASP A 572 14.26 21.55 31.32
CA ASP A 572 15.07 21.44 32.54
C ASP A 572 16.21 20.41 32.41
N GLY A 573 16.45 19.88 31.21
CA GLY A 573 17.61 19.05 30.88
C GLY A 573 17.42 17.54 31.16
N ALA A 574 16.24 17.10 31.61
CA ALA A 574 15.97 15.67 31.70
C ALA A 574 15.87 15.04 30.30
N THR A 575 16.51 13.88 30.13
CA THR A 575 16.57 13.17 28.84
C THR A 575 15.98 11.77 28.94
N ALA A 576 15.22 11.37 27.92
CA ALA A 576 14.73 10.02 27.72
C ALA A 576 15.31 9.46 26.42
N ARG A 577 15.81 8.22 26.44
CA ARG A 577 16.51 7.60 25.30
C ARG A 577 15.84 6.30 24.90
N VAL A 578 15.45 6.19 23.65
CA VAL A 578 14.75 5.02 23.09
C VAL A 578 15.52 4.51 21.87
N PRO A 579 16.12 3.31 21.91
CA PRO A 579 16.65 2.67 20.72
C PRO A 579 15.54 2.46 19.69
N LEU A 580 15.81 2.72 18.41
CA LEU A 580 14.81 2.49 17.34
C LEU A 580 14.34 1.02 17.33
N SER A 581 15.27 0.09 17.59
CA SER A 581 15.00 -1.34 17.72
C SER A 581 14.03 -1.72 18.85
N GLU A 582 13.83 -0.87 19.86
CA GLU A 582 12.79 -1.05 20.89
C GLU A 582 11.39 -0.86 20.30
N LEU A 583 11.25 0.05 19.31
CA LEU A 583 9.97 0.34 18.63
C LEU A 583 9.71 -0.65 17.50
N ALA A 584 10.68 -0.79 16.59
CA ALA A 584 10.64 -1.68 15.45
C ALA A 584 12.00 -1.77 14.76
N PRO A 585 12.41 -2.96 14.30
CA PRO A 585 13.54 -3.07 13.38
C PRO A 585 13.30 -2.24 12.11
N LEU A 586 14.26 -1.42 11.69
CA LEU A 586 14.19 -0.65 10.44
C LEU A 586 14.44 -1.57 9.24
N PRO A 587 13.44 -1.77 8.36
CA PRO A 587 13.63 -2.63 7.20
C PRO A 587 14.68 -2.06 6.24
N PRO A 588 15.48 -2.91 5.57
CA PRO A 588 16.29 -2.49 4.45
C PRO A 588 15.40 -2.14 3.25
N PRO A 589 15.95 -1.55 2.18
CA PRO A 589 15.22 -1.36 0.93
C PRO A 589 14.59 -2.65 0.42
N LEU A 590 13.26 -2.66 0.28
CA LEU A 590 12.50 -3.85 -0.09
C LEU A 590 12.72 -4.16 -1.58
N THR A 591 13.51 -5.19 -1.87
CA THR A 591 13.89 -5.51 -3.25
C THR A 591 12.72 -6.12 -4.03
N ILE A 592 12.52 -5.65 -5.25
CA ILE A 592 11.43 -5.96 -6.16
C ILE A 592 12.02 -6.51 -7.45
N ARG A 593 11.49 -7.65 -7.90
CA ARG A 593 11.82 -8.25 -9.20
C ARG A 593 10.53 -8.60 -9.90
N LEU A 594 10.22 -7.89 -10.99
CA LEU A 594 8.96 -8.05 -11.71
C LEU A 594 9.05 -9.18 -12.74
N TYR A 595 10.22 -9.40 -13.35
CA TYR A 595 10.44 -10.38 -14.41
C TYR A 595 11.40 -11.50 -14.02
N LYS A 596 11.20 -12.69 -14.59
CA LYS A 596 12.01 -13.90 -14.36
C LYS A 596 13.47 -13.74 -14.79
N TRP A 597 13.72 -12.98 -15.85
CA TRP A 597 15.03 -12.87 -16.50
C TRP A 597 15.55 -11.43 -16.47
N ALA A 598 16.85 -11.26 -16.22
CA ALA A 598 17.50 -9.95 -16.13
C ALA A 598 17.33 -9.11 -17.40
N ARG A 599 17.33 -9.77 -18.57
CA ARG A 599 17.12 -9.10 -19.86
C ARG A 599 15.69 -8.60 -20.03
N ALA A 600 14.71 -9.36 -19.54
CA ALA A 600 13.31 -8.93 -19.54
C ALA A 600 13.12 -7.76 -18.56
N GLU A 601 13.71 -7.82 -17.37
CA GLU A 601 13.72 -6.72 -16.41
C GLU A 601 14.33 -5.45 -17.01
N ARG A 602 15.49 -5.54 -17.68
CA ARG A 602 16.10 -4.38 -18.36
C ARG A 602 15.31 -3.87 -19.57
N ARG A 603 14.58 -4.74 -20.28
CA ARG A 603 13.85 -4.35 -21.50
C ARG A 603 12.48 -3.77 -21.17
N PHE A 604 11.74 -4.44 -20.29
CA PHE A 604 10.33 -4.18 -20.01
C PHE A 604 10.10 -3.59 -18.61
N GLY A 605 11.04 -3.79 -17.68
CA GLY A 605 10.97 -3.13 -16.38
C GLY A 605 11.08 -1.63 -16.54
N ALA A 606 10.10 -0.93 -15.98
CA ALA A 606 10.06 0.53 -15.95
C ALA A 606 11.07 1.12 -14.96
N SER A 607 11.88 0.30 -14.27
CA SER A 607 12.62 0.74 -13.10
C SER A 607 14.12 0.97 -13.28
N THR A 608 14.64 2.03 -12.67
CA THR A 608 16.07 2.37 -12.52
C THR A 608 16.69 1.74 -11.27
N ARG A 609 15.85 1.47 -10.26
CA ARG A 609 16.20 0.79 -9.01
C ARG A 609 15.30 -0.41 -8.80
N ASP A 610 15.77 -1.37 -8.02
CA ASP A 610 15.02 -2.58 -7.68
C ASP A 610 14.26 -2.45 -6.35
N TYR A 611 13.93 -1.25 -5.90
CA TYR A 611 13.10 -0.98 -4.72
C TYR A 611 12.46 0.40 -4.87
N ASP A 612 11.34 0.64 -4.19
CA ASP A 612 10.76 1.97 -4.02
C ASP A 612 11.21 2.57 -2.69
N GLN A 613 11.44 3.89 -2.67
CA GLN A 613 11.70 4.63 -1.43
C GLN A 613 10.37 4.89 -0.73
N VAL A 614 10.11 4.11 0.31
CA VAL A 614 8.87 4.14 1.09
C VAL A 614 9.27 4.10 2.56
N LEU A 615 9.11 5.23 3.23
CA LEU A 615 9.44 5.33 4.65
C LEU A 615 8.37 4.62 5.48
N THR A 616 8.78 4.10 6.63
CA THR A 616 7.87 3.53 7.62
C THR A 616 7.81 4.40 8.86
N ARG A 617 6.61 4.53 9.41
CA ARG A 617 6.32 5.34 10.58
C ARG A 617 6.81 4.72 11.88
N TYR A 618 7.29 5.57 12.78
CA TYR A 618 7.64 5.29 14.16
C TYR A 618 6.88 6.24 15.09
N ALA A 619 6.54 5.76 16.28
CA ALA A 619 5.94 6.57 17.33
C ALA A 619 6.52 6.23 18.70
N ILE A 620 6.73 7.25 19.51
CA ILE A 620 7.17 7.15 20.90
C ILE A 620 6.10 7.81 21.77
N PRO A 621 5.26 7.02 22.48
CA PRO A 621 4.26 7.57 23.39
C PRO A 621 4.93 8.31 24.55
N LEU A 622 4.64 9.60 24.70
CA LEU A 622 5.32 10.44 25.70
C LEU A 622 4.92 10.04 27.13
N GLY A 623 3.67 9.63 27.34
CA GLY A 623 3.21 9.11 28.63
C GLY A 623 3.97 7.85 29.08
N ASP A 624 4.45 7.02 28.15
CA ASP A 624 5.25 5.84 28.52
C ASP A 624 6.65 6.23 28.98
N LEU A 625 7.21 7.33 28.46
CA LEU A 625 8.50 7.85 28.90
C LEU A 625 8.39 8.53 30.25
N GLU A 626 7.36 9.34 30.46
CA GLU A 626 7.11 10.02 31.74
C GLU A 626 6.92 9.03 32.90
N ARG A 627 6.34 7.85 32.64
CA ARG A 627 6.27 6.77 33.64
C ARG A 627 7.60 6.05 33.90
N ARG A 628 8.48 5.98 32.89
CA ARG A 628 9.72 5.17 32.94
C ARG A 628 10.97 5.97 33.32
N VAL A 629 10.97 7.28 33.09
CA VAL A 629 12.13 8.16 33.23
C VAL A 629 11.84 9.24 34.29
N PRO A 630 12.37 9.10 35.51
CA PRO A 630 12.19 10.10 36.57
C PRO A 630 12.59 11.50 36.12
N GLY A 631 11.72 12.49 36.37
CA GLY A 631 11.96 13.89 36.02
C GLY A 631 11.65 14.26 34.57
N PHE A 632 11.40 13.30 33.67
CA PHE A 632 10.92 13.59 32.32
C PHE A 632 9.44 13.99 32.37
N SER A 633 9.08 15.08 31.69
CA SER A 633 7.69 15.52 31.55
C SER A 633 7.37 15.88 30.10
N ALA A 634 6.28 15.33 29.57
CA ALA A 634 5.84 15.58 28.20
C ALA A 634 5.62 17.07 27.91
N ALA A 635 5.04 17.80 28.86
CA ALA A 635 4.77 19.25 28.74
C ALA A 635 6.05 20.10 28.64
N LYS A 636 7.17 19.58 29.17
CA LYS A 636 8.46 20.25 29.14
C LYS A 636 9.32 19.84 27.95
N LEU A 637 8.86 18.97 27.05
CA LEU A 637 9.64 18.55 25.88
C LEU A 637 10.02 19.77 25.01
N ARG A 638 11.30 19.86 24.64
CA ARG A 638 11.86 20.98 23.84
C ARG A 638 12.76 20.55 22.69
N ALA A 639 13.29 19.34 22.73
CA ALA A 639 14.11 18.84 21.64
C ALA A 639 13.98 17.32 21.46
N VAL A 640 14.22 16.91 20.22
CA VAL A 640 14.37 15.52 19.78
C VAL A 640 15.69 15.41 19.06
N ARG A 641 16.45 14.35 19.37
CA ARG A 641 17.75 14.06 18.78
C ARG A 641 17.78 12.64 18.24
N PHE A 642 18.15 12.51 16.99
CA PHE A 642 18.52 11.22 16.39
C PHE A 642 20.04 11.05 16.60
N VAL A 643 20.42 10.11 17.46
CA VAL A 643 21.80 9.87 17.89
C VAL A 643 22.30 8.56 17.28
N PHE A 644 23.28 8.64 16.39
CA PHE A 644 23.79 7.51 15.62
C PHE A 644 24.90 6.76 16.37
N ASP A 645 24.55 6.17 17.51
CA ASP A 645 25.47 5.54 18.47
C ASP A 645 25.45 4.00 18.49
N ARG A 646 24.45 3.37 17.87
CA ARG A 646 24.26 1.90 17.93
C ARG A 646 24.86 1.16 16.75
N THR A 647 24.90 1.82 15.59
CA THR A 647 25.36 1.26 14.33
C THR A 647 26.58 2.05 13.88
N GLU A 648 27.76 1.43 13.71
CA GLU A 648 29.02 2.17 13.48
C GLU A 648 29.00 3.20 12.33
N ALA A 649 28.46 2.82 11.17
CA ALA A 649 28.24 3.71 10.02
C ALA A 649 26.93 3.39 9.30
N GLY A 650 26.33 4.35 8.59
CA GLY A 650 25.10 4.13 7.83
C GLY A 650 24.55 5.40 7.18
N SER A 651 23.43 5.24 6.48
CA SER A 651 22.63 6.37 6.00
C SER A 651 21.15 6.06 6.09
N VAL A 652 20.37 7.06 6.47
CA VAL A 652 18.93 6.99 6.72
C VAL A 652 18.24 8.19 6.09
N LEU A 653 17.04 7.97 5.57
CA LEU A 653 16.10 9.01 5.21
C LEU A 653 15.12 9.19 6.35
N ILE A 654 14.86 10.44 6.76
CA ILE A 654 13.86 10.79 7.77
C ILE A 654 12.87 11.79 7.18
N ASP A 655 11.59 11.61 7.47
CA ASP A 655 10.50 12.51 7.09
C ASP A 655 9.55 12.72 8.28
N GLY A 656 8.79 13.82 8.26
CA GLY A 656 7.62 14.02 9.10
C GLY A 656 7.89 13.99 10.60
N VAL A 657 9.01 14.56 11.04
CA VAL A 657 9.28 14.70 12.48
C VAL A 657 8.21 15.61 13.05
N GLY A 658 7.45 15.12 14.03
CA GLY A 658 6.30 15.84 14.56
C GLY A 658 5.74 15.23 15.82
N VAL A 659 4.63 15.79 16.27
CA VAL A 659 3.89 15.34 17.45
C VAL A 659 2.42 15.19 17.09
N GLU A 660 1.75 14.25 17.73
CA GLU A 660 0.33 13.99 17.54
C GLU A 660 -0.31 13.65 18.90
N ARG A 661 -1.64 13.76 18.98
CA ARG A 661 -2.37 13.17 20.09
C ARG A 661 -2.47 11.66 19.86
N ALA A 662 -2.05 10.88 20.85
CA ALA A 662 -2.31 9.45 20.89
C ALA A 662 -3.84 9.23 21.01
N PRO A 663 -4.34 8.12 20.42
CA PRO A 663 -5.76 7.78 20.41
C PRO A 663 -6.35 7.51 21.80
#